data_AF-A0A6B3N8Y8-F1
#
_entry.id   AF-A0A6B3N8Y8-F1
#
_cell.length_a   1.000
_cell.length_b   1.000
_cell.length_c   1.000
_cell.angle_alpha   90.00
_cell.angle_beta   90.00
_cell.angle_gamma   90.00
#
_symmetry.space_group_name_H-M   'P 1'
#
loop_
_entity.id
_entity.type
_entity.pdbx_description
1 polymer ?
#
loop_
_entity_poly.entity_id
_entity_poly.type
_entity_poly.pdbx_seq_one_letter_code
_entity_poly.pdbx_strand_id
1 'polypeptide(L)'
;MASVQDPSLNKGLAALKQGNYSVAIAHLEGIRETELDESAVSKASQALVVAYSKSGNIQNAIALCQHLTQDPDTEVKKWATKTLAKFSTQERLKAETANNNPQAANSSNSKTSPNLKQKLLNSTKGLFSNSKTPNQKPKTQNPSLLPVASSQVSTSAELYTPRPRWRNRGRAQRRRTLKPPKLRRLWLAQIVTAIALFLLLRFLVQLTMIIANTILIKLPYFEPLQLFYRDPTIAISILIAILLILSPWLIDRLLKSSHSLEKLSLTELASHSPEAAQLIQSFCRQKHLPLPKLGILPTEAPVALTYGNLPRTARIVVSEGLLEQLHDDEIATIYANQLGHIFYWDLILISLGTLILQIPYTIYWQVAQWGESLSEHLTSKFSSFRQFGKPILLSFTSLVSALGYGIYWLMRLPLLWFSRVRLYYSDRLAIEITGNPNGLTRALLKIGLGISQDIQTFGNTSKLLESYDLLLPVGYQQAITLGSFSPQTPFETILKWDCTNLYRDWLIISASHPLIGERLHLPTRYAHFLKIEPELELPPLTPPIRNNTALLSKIKNSYKALPLLQSSVLFGLMLGIVLRGFLWTIGKISDWLNIGNLIWMHNAAPFLNACVLIAFSICIFIWINSYFPDIEANNIWAQPNLGAFFSNPDTLSPDSQPLELTGTLLGRRGLLNWLGQDLILQTSTGLVKLHFFSILGPFSNLLPQPIRANDLIEKQVTVTGWFRRGATPWIDVETIGTENGKIVKANYPIWITILAVAAALWGAYQIWQLPA
;
A
#
# COMPACT_ATOMS: atom_id res chain seq x y z
N MET A 1 -19.61 -22.24 -20.40
CA MET A 1 -20.84 -23.05 -20.49
C MET A 1 -21.99 -22.12 -20.86
N ALA A 2 -22.93 -22.56 -21.69
CA ALA A 2 -24.04 -21.71 -22.16
C ALA A 2 -24.98 -21.38 -20.99
N SER A 3 -25.26 -20.10 -20.76
CA SER A 3 -26.20 -19.63 -19.75
C SER A 3 -27.62 -20.01 -20.16
N VAL A 4 -28.38 -20.61 -19.24
CA VAL A 4 -29.78 -20.98 -19.48
C VAL A 4 -30.67 -19.81 -19.12
N GLN A 5 -31.52 -19.37 -20.05
CA GLN A 5 -32.63 -18.45 -19.79
C GLN A 5 -33.62 -19.18 -18.87
N ASP A 6 -33.77 -18.70 -17.63
CA ASP A 6 -34.61 -19.26 -16.54
C ASP A 6 -34.13 -20.58 -15.91
N PRO A 7 -33.13 -20.52 -15.00
CA PRO A 7 -32.74 -21.65 -14.17
C PRO A 7 -33.88 -22.05 -13.21
N SER A 8 -34.15 -23.35 -13.09
CA SER A 8 -35.24 -23.86 -12.24
C SER A 8 -34.83 -25.15 -11.55
N LEU A 9 -35.01 -25.22 -10.22
CA LEU A 9 -34.62 -26.36 -9.39
C LEU A 9 -35.32 -27.64 -9.84
N ASN A 10 -36.60 -27.56 -10.17
CA ASN A 10 -37.39 -28.69 -10.62
C ASN A 10 -36.91 -29.23 -11.97
N LYS A 11 -36.54 -28.34 -12.91
CA LYS A 11 -35.99 -28.74 -14.21
C LYS A 11 -34.61 -29.39 -14.06
N GLY A 12 -33.74 -28.82 -13.21
CA GLY A 12 -32.41 -29.38 -12.92
C GLY A 12 -32.49 -30.77 -12.27
N LEU A 13 -33.37 -30.96 -11.28
CA LEU A 13 -33.59 -32.25 -10.62
C LEU A 13 -34.25 -33.29 -11.55
N ALA A 14 -35.16 -32.87 -12.43
CA ALA A 14 -35.76 -33.76 -13.42
C ALA A 14 -34.72 -34.23 -14.46
N ALA A 15 -33.88 -33.32 -14.97
CA ALA A 15 -32.79 -33.65 -15.90
C ALA A 15 -31.77 -34.61 -15.26
N LEU A 16 -31.48 -34.43 -13.97
CA LEU A 16 -30.61 -35.33 -13.20
C LEU A 16 -31.20 -36.75 -13.11
N LYS A 17 -32.51 -36.88 -12.86
CA LYS A 17 -33.18 -38.19 -12.85
C LYS A 17 -33.23 -38.85 -14.22
N GLN A 18 -33.29 -38.06 -15.29
CA GLN A 18 -33.28 -38.53 -16.68
C GLN A 18 -31.86 -38.87 -17.19
N GLY A 19 -30.81 -38.66 -16.39
CA GLY A 19 -29.43 -38.93 -16.78
C GLY A 19 -28.82 -37.90 -17.74
N ASN A 20 -29.49 -36.76 -17.96
CA ASN A 20 -28.98 -35.68 -18.80
C ASN A 20 -28.15 -34.68 -17.96
N TYR A 21 -26.91 -35.06 -17.67
CA TYR A 21 -26.07 -34.36 -16.70
C TYR A 21 -25.64 -32.96 -17.17
N SER A 22 -25.46 -32.71 -18.47
CA SER A 22 -25.08 -31.39 -18.97
C SER A 22 -26.19 -30.35 -18.76
N VAL A 23 -27.44 -30.73 -19.03
CA VAL A 23 -28.62 -29.88 -18.79
C VAL A 23 -28.87 -29.70 -17.29
N ALA A 24 -28.68 -30.75 -16.49
CA ALA A 24 -28.78 -30.65 -15.03
C ALA A 24 -27.75 -29.66 -14.46
N ILE A 25 -26.48 -29.74 -14.88
CA ILE A 25 -25.41 -28.84 -14.44
C ILE A 25 -25.75 -27.39 -14.79
N ALA A 26 -26.15 -27.10 -16.03
CA ALA A 26 -26.43 -25.74 -16.47
C ALA A 26 -27.58 -25.08 -15.68
N HIS A 27 -28.66 -25.82 -15.39
CA HIS A 27 -29.75 -25.31 -14.55
C HIS A 27 -29.36 -25.15 -13.08
N LEU A 28 -28.61 -26.11 -12.52
CA LEU A 28 -28.23 -26.09 -11.10
C LEU A 28 -27.15 -25.04 -10.78
N GLU A 29 -26.23 -24.78 -11.73
CA GLU A 29 -25.27 -23.67 -11.64
C GLU A 29 -25.99 -22.32 -11.68
N GLY A 30 -26.94 -22.15 -12.61
CA GLY A 30 -27.74 -20.92 -12.70
C GLY A 30 -28.51 -20.59 -11.41
N ILE A 31 -29.04 -21.59 -10.69
CA ILE A 31 -29.73 -21.37 -9.39
C ILE A 31 -28.75 -20.89 -8.33
N ARG A 32 -27.53 -21.43 -8.29
CA ARG A 32 -26.51 -20.98 -7.34
C ARG A 32 -26.09 -19.54 -7.55
N GLU A 33 -26.23 -19.03 -8.78
CA GLU A 33 -25.87 -17.66 -9.15
C GLU A 33 -27.03 -16.66 -9.00
N THR A 34 -28.28 -17.11 -9.09
CA THR A 34 -29.46 -16.22 -9.20
C THR A 34 -30.42 -16.28 -8.01
N GLU A 35 -30.47 -17.37 -7.24
CA GLU A 35 -31.51 -17.60 -6.22
C GLU A 35 -31.12 -17.05 -4.83
N LEU A 36 -32.10 -16.48 -4.11
CA LEU A 36 -31.92 -15.88 -2.77
C LEU A 36 -32.26 -16.84 -1.61
N ASP A 37 -32.95 -17.95 -1.87
CA ASP A 37 -33.35 -18.92 -0.84
C ASP A 37 -32.23 -19.94 -0.56
N GLU A 38 -31.69 -19.91 0.67
CA GLU A 38 -30.58 -20.78 1.11
C GLU A 38 -30.94 -22.27 1.01
N SER A 39 -32.18 -22.65 1.31
CA SER A 39 -32.62 -24.06 1.23
C SER A 39 -32.62 -24.57 -0.21
N ALA A 40 -33.03 -23.73 -1.17
CA ALA A 40 -33.02 -24.07 -2.58
C ALA A 40 -31.58 -24.19 -3.12
N VAL A 41 -30.69 -23.30 -2.71
CA VAL A 41 -29.26 -23.30 -3.11
C VAL A 41 -28.52 -24.52 -2.55
N SER A 42 -28.75 -24.89 -1.29
CA SER A 42 -28.12 -26.09 -0.70
C SER A 42 -28.63 -27.37 -1.36
N LYS A 43 -29.93 -27.47 -1.68
CA LYS A 43 -30.48 -28.59 -2.47
C LYS A 43 -29.93 -28.64 -3.89
N ALA A 44 -29.82 -27.49 -4.56
CA ALA A 44 -29.22 -27.40 -5.89
C ALA A 44 -27.76 -27.85 -5.87
N SER A 45 -27.01 -27.43 -4.84
CA SER A 45 -25.60 -27.78 -4.68
C SER A 45 -25.40 -29.28 -4.41
N GLN A 46 -26.24 -29.92 -3.58
CA GLN A 46 -26.20 -31.38 -3.42
C GLN A 46 -26.44 -32.11 -4.74
N ALA A 47 -27.46 -31.70 -5.50
CA ALA A 47 -27.77 -32.29 -6.80
C ALA A 47 -26.62 -32.08 -7.80
N LEU A 48 -25.93 -30.95 -7.72
CA LEU A 48 -24.81 -30.59 -8.59
C LEU A 48 -23.56 -31.43 -8.29
N VAL A 49 -23.26 -31.77 -7.02
CA VAL A 49 -22.23 -32.78 -6.68
C VAL A 49 -22.53 -34.12 -7.37
N VAL A 50 -23.79 -34.56 -7.33
CA VAL A 50 -24.22 -35.83 -7.93
C VAL A 50 -24.08 -35.77 -9.45
N ALA A 51 -24.46 -34.65 -10.07
CA ALA A 51 -24.33 -34.44 -11.51
C ALA A 51 -22.87 -34.47 -11.96
N TYR A 52 -21.95 -33.79 -11.25
CA TYR A 52 -20.52 -33.81 -11.56
C TYR A 52 -19.88 -35.17 -11.35
N SER A 53 -20.26 -35.88 -10.28
CA SER A 53 -19.77 -37.24 -10.03
C SER A 53 -20.16 -38.19 -11.17
N LYS A 54 -21.37 -38.06 -11.70
CA LYS A 54 -21.88 -38.91 -12.79
C LYS A 54 -21.42 -38.48 -14.18
N SER A 55 -21.07 -37.21 -14.39
CA SER A 55 -20.52 -36.70 -15.65
C SER A 55 -19.01 -36.93 -15.81
N GLY A 56 -18.34 -37.46 -14.79
CA GLY A 56 -16.90 -37.77 -14.82
C GLY A 56 -16.01 -36.62 -14.32
N ASN A 57 -16.58 -35.47 -13.93
CA ASN A 57 -15.84 -34.34 -13.38
C ASN A 57 -15.71 -34.45 -11.85
N ILE A 58 -14.91 -35.44 -11.41
CA ILE A 58 -14.77 -35.79 -9.99
C ILE A 58 -14.12 -34.66 -9.18
N GLN A 59 -13.17 -33.90 -9.76
CA GLN A 59 -12.50 -32.80 -9.04
C GLN A 59 -13.46 -31.67 -8.67
N ASN A 60 -14.34 -31.27 -9.59
CA ASN A 60 -15.38 -30.27 -9.28
C ASN A 60 -16.40 -30.80 -8.26
N ALA A 61 -16.71 -32.11 -8.29
CA ALA A 61 -17.56 -32.74 -7.28
C ALA A 61 -16.91 -32.70 -5.88
N ILE A 62 -15.61 -32.99 -5.77
CA ILE A 62 -14.87 -32.95 -4.50
C ILE A 62 -14.78 -31.52 -3.96
N ALA A 63 -14.42 -30.54 -4.80
CA ALA A 63 -14.32 -29.15 -4.39
C ALA A 63 -15.67 -28.60 -3.88
N LEU A 64 -16.77 -28.91 -4.58
CA LEU A 64 -18.10 -28.52 -4.15
C LEU A 64 -18.52 -29.24 -2.85
N CYS A 65 -18.19 -30.53 -2.74
CA CYS A 65 -18.52 -31.34 -1.57
C CYS A 65 -17.74 -30.88 -0.32
N GLN A 66 -16.47 -30.47 -0.47
CA GLN A 66 -15.67 -29.83 0.59
C GLN A 66 -16.33 -28.55 1.09
N HIS A 67 -16.85 -27.72 0.18
CA HIS A 67 -17.58 -26.50 0.56
C HIS A 67 -18.87 -26.83 1.35
N LEU A 68 -19.62 -27.86 0.96
CA LEU A 68 -20.84 -28.28 1.65
C LEU A 68 -20.60 -28.84 3.07
N THR A 69 -19.35 -29.15 3.45
CA THR A 69 -19.03 -29.52 4.84
C THR A 69 -19.08 -28.33 5.81
N GLN A 70 -19.09 -27.10 5.28
CA GLN A 70 -19.19 -25.84 6.02
C GLN A 70 -20.58 -25.21 5.91
N ASP A 71 -21.56 -25.90 5.32
CA ASP A 71 -22.94 -25.42 5.16
C ASP A 71 -23.67 -25.30 6.53
N PRO A 72 -24.52 -24.27 6.72
CA PRO A 72 -25.30 -24.10 7.96
C PRO A 72 -26.32 -25.23 8.23
N ASP A 73 -26.79 -25.96 7.22
CA ASP A 73 -27.73 -27.07 7.41
C ASP A 73 -27.01 -28.37 7.82
N THR A 74 -27.37 -28.86 9.01
CA THR A 74 -26.80 -30.06 9.64
C THR A 74 -26.97 -31.35 8.82
N GLU A 75 -28.04 -31.48 8.03
CA GLU A 75 -28.28 -32.67 7.20
C GLU A 75 -27.39 -32.66 5.94
N VAL A 76 -27.22 -31.48 5.33
CA VAL A 76 -26.32 -31.28 4.18
C VAL A 76 -24.87 -31.55 4.59
N LYS A 77 -24.45 -31.08 5.77
CA LYS A 77 -23.11 -31.31 6.31
C LYS A 77 -22.80 -32.79 6.55
N LYS A 78 -23.74 -33.54 7.16
CA LYS A 78 -23.60 -35.01 7.34
C LYS A 78 -23.54 -35.74 6.00
N TRP A 79 -24.36 -35.32 5.05
CA TRP A 79 -24.35 -35.91 3.71
C TRP A 79 -23.04 -35.64 2.96
N ALA A 80 -22.52 -34.40 3.02
CA ALA A 80 -21.29 -34.00 2.35
C ALA A 80 -20.07 -34.74 2.91
N THR A 81 -19.93 -34.81 4.23
CA THR A 81 -18.83 -35.56 4.88
C THR A 81 -18.83 -37.05 4.51
N LYS A 82 -20.01 -37.69 4.48
CA LYS A 82 -20.15 -39.09 4.03
C LYS A 82 -19.82 -39.28 2.55
N THR A 83 -20.17 -38.31 1.71
CA THR A 83 -19.95 -38.37 0.25
C THR A 83 -18.47 -38.14 -0.10
N LEU A 84 -17.80 -37.22 0.59
CA LEU A 84 -16.37 -36.96 0.46
C LEU A 84 -15.53 -38.19 0.82
N ALA A 85 -15.90 -38.91 1.89
CA ALA A 85 -15.24 -40.17 2.26
C ALA A 85 -15.33 -41.23 1.13
N LYS A 86 -16.46 -41.30 0.42
CA LYS A 86 -16.63 -42.21 -0.74
C LYS A 86 -15.71 -41.84 -1.90
N PHE A 87 -15.56 -40.55 -2.21
CA PHE A 87 -14.67 -40.11 -3.29
C PHE A 87 -13.21 -40.40 -2.98
N SER A 88 -12.76 -40.16 -1.74
CA SER A 88 -11.39 -40.50 -1.31
C SER A 88 -11.10 -42.01 -1.41
N THR A 89 -12.11 -42.86 -1.16
CA THR A 89 -11.98 -44.32 -1.30
C THR A 89 -11.93 -44.74 -2.77
N GLN A 90 -12.73 -44.11 -3.65
CA GLN A 90 -12.70 -44.39 -5.09
C GLN A 90 -11.40 -43.95 -5.77
N GLU A 91 -10.81 -42.82 -5.37
CA GLU A 91 -9.50 -42.39 -5.88
C GLU A 91 -8.38 -43.34 -5.45
N ARG A 92 -8.44 -43.84 -4.21
CA ARG A 92 -7.48 -44.83 -3.70
C ARG A 92 -7.56 -46.16 -4.47
N LEU A 93 -8.76 -46.64 -4.76
CA LEU A 93 -8.99 -47.85 -5.57
C LEU A 93 -8.57 -47.67 -7.05
N LYS A 94 -8.74 -46.47 -7.62
CA LYS A 94 -8.25 -46.15 -8.98
C LYS A 94 -6.72 -46.09 -9.03
N ALA A 95 -6.07 -45.55 -8.00
CA ALA A 95 -4.62 -45.53 -7.90
C ALA A 95 -4.03 -46.95 -7.76
N GLU A 96 -4.71 -47.84 -7.02
CA GLU A 96 -4.30 -49.25 -6.86
C GLU A 96 -4.53 -50.09 -8.13
N THR A 97 -5.58 -49.81 -8.91
CA THR A 97 -5.82 -50.50 -10.20
C THR A 97 -4.91 -49.99 -11.33
N ALA A 98 -4.51 -48.71 -11.32
CA ALA A 98 -3.54 -48.16 -12.28
C ALA A 98 -2.12 -48.73 -12.08
N ASN A 99 -1.76 -49.14 -10.87
CA ASN A 99 -0.45 -49.73 -10.57
C ASN A 99 -0.33 -51.23 -10.93
N ASN A 100 -1.42 -51.91 -11.29
CA ASN A 100 -1.44 -53.37 -11.47
C ASN A 100 -1.59 -53.85 -12.93
N ASN A 101 -1.56 -52.98 -13.94
CA ASN A 101 -1.65 -53.37 -15.37
C ASN A 101 -0.56 -52.71 -16.24
N PRO A 102 0.56 -53.39 -16.55
CA PRO A 102 1.55 -52.88 -17.48
C PRO A 102 1.32 -53.49 -18.88
N GLN A 103 0.32 -53.03 -19.62
CA GLN A 103 0.22 -53.23 -21.07
C GLN A 103 -0.95 -52.43 -21.66
N ALA A 104 -0.65 -51.29 -22.27
CA ALA A 104 -1.30 -50.71 -23.47
C ALA A 104 -1.10 -49.20 -23.52
N ALA A 105 -0.05 -48.74 -24.20
CA ALA A 105 -0.03 -47.42 -24.85
C ALA A 105 1.11 -47.37 -25.88
N ASN A 106 0.88 -47.99 -27.04
CA ASN A 106 1.68 -47.78 -28.26
C ASN A 106 0.74 -47.75 -29.48
N SER A 107 0.43 -46.54 -29.94
CA SER A 107 -0.08 -46.16 -31.27
C SER A 107 -0.57 -44.70 -31.13
N SER A 108 -0.21 -43.69 -31.93
CA SER A 108 0.14 -43.66 -33.35
C SER A 108 0.68 -42.27 -33.73
N ASN A 109 1.76 -42.24 -34.53
CA ASN A 109 2.10 -41.35 -35.67
C ASN A 109 1.53 -39.90 -35.73
N SER A 110 2.26 -38.84 -36.11
CA SER A 110 3.09 -38.75 -37.33
C SER A 110 3.85 -37.41 -37.47
N LYS A 111 5.01 -37.46 -38.16
CA LYS A 111 5.64 -36.44 -39.06
C LYS A 111 6.18 -35.13 -38.44
N THR A 112 7.39 -34.62 -38.69
CA THR A 112 8.47 -34.90 -39.66
C THR A 112 9.74 -34.15 -39.20
N SER A 113 10.91 -34.77 -39.33
CA SER A 113 12.26 -34.17 -39.19
C SER A 113 12.70 -33.45 -40.51
N PRO A 114 13.96 -32.99 -40.75
CA PRO A 114 15.17 -33.03 -39.91
C PRO A 114 16.22 -31.87 -40.04
N ASN A 115 17.28 -32.00 -39.21
CA ASN A 115 18.71 -31.74 -39.47
C ASN A 115 19.30 -30.31 -39.42
N LEU A 116 20.35 -30.15 -38.59
CA LEU A 116 21.74 -30.05 -39.08
C LEU A 116 22.81 -30.16 -37.96
N LYS A 117 23.77 -31.09 -38.16
CA LYS A 117 25.22 -31.09 -37.78
C LYS A 117 25.59 -30.76 -36.32
N GLN A 118 26.05 -31.69 -35.48
CA GLN A 118 27.28 -32.51 -35.55
C GLN A 118 28.60 -31.71 -35.65
N LYS A 119 29.45 -31.92 -34.62
CA LYS A 119 30.92 -32.02 -34.65
C LYS A 119 31.77 -30.74 -34.43
N LEU A 120 32.44 -30.68 -33.26
CA LEU A 120 33.85 -30.27 -33.06
C LEU A 120 34.18 -30.41 -31.55
N LEU A 121 34.65 -31.56 -31.07
CA LEU A 121 36.06 -31.98 -30.90
C LEU A 121 36.91 -31.12 -29.95
N ASN A 122 37.06 -31.65 -28.73
CA ASN A 122 38.24 -31.73 -27.86
C ASN A 122 39.56 -31.09 -28.33
N SER A 123 40.10 -30.20 -27.50
CA SER A 123 41.51 -30.09 -27.06
C SER A 123 41.59 -28.83 -26.18
N THR A 124 42.02 -28.85 -24.93
CA THR A 124 43.44 -28.83 -24.55
C THR A 124 43.64 -29.28 -23.10
N LYS A 125 44.71 -30.06 -22.88
CA LYS A 125 45.27 -30.43 -21.58
C LYS A 125 46.34 -29.42 -21.15
N GLY A 126 46.36 -29.12 -19.85
CA GLY A 126 47.57 -29.14 -19.03
C GLY A 126 48.27 -27.81 -18.79
N LEU A 127 48.26 -27.34 -17.54
CA LEU A 127 49.43 -26.95 -16.74
C LEU A 127 48.97 -26.33 -15.40
N PHE A 128 49.39 -26.98 -14.31
CA PHE A 128 49.76 -26.46 -12.99
C PHE A 128 49.37 -27.41 -11.85
N SER A 129 50.37 -27.68 -11.04
CA SER A 129 50.57 -28.81 -10.15
C SER A 129 50.30 -28.49 -8.68
N ASN A 130 50.09 -29.57 -7.92
CA ASN A 130 50.39 -29.75 -6.49
C ASN A 130 49.48 -29.10 -5.45
N SER A 131 48.72 -29.93 -4.75
CA SER A 131 49.00 -30.24 -3.34
C SER A 131 48.23 -31.48 -2.87
N LYS A 132 48.82 -32.14 -1.87
CA LYS A 132 48.62 -33.51 -1.42
C LYS A 132 47.34 -33.70 -0.59
N THR A 133 46.70 -34.86 -0.76
CA THR A 133 45.79 -35.48 0.23
C THR A 133 46.59 -36.34 1.22
N PRO A 134 45.97 -36.70 2.37
CA PRO A 134 45.95 -38.12 2.70
C PRO A 134 44.58 -38.64 3.12
N ASN A 135 44.24 -39.79 2.52
CA ASN A 135 43.50 -40.95 3.05
C ASN A 135 42.20 -40.78 3.87
N GLN A 136 41.09 -41.26 3.29
CA GLN A 136 40.28 -42.35 3.84
C GLN A 136 39.38 -42.99 2.74
N LYS A 137 39.35 -44.33 2.66
CA LYS A 137 38.42 -45.21 1.92
C LYS A 137 37.46 -45.87 2.93
N PRO A 138 36.37 -46.59 2.55
CA PRO A 138 35.45 -46.45 1.42
C PRO A 138 33.95 -46.44 1.86
N LYS A 139 33.10 -46.21 0.86
CA LYS A 139 31.62 -46.23 0.83
C LYS A 139 30.92 -47.35 1.62
N THR A 140 29.78 -47.01 2.24
CA THR A 140 28.59 -47.88 2.28
C THR A 140 27.32 -47.07 1.94
N GLN A 141 26.41 -47.73 1.25
CA GLN A 141 25.32 -47.26 0.38
C GLN A 141 24.20 -46.38 1.01
N ASN A 142 23.72 -45.43 0.20
CA ASN A 142 22.37 -44.85 0.24
C ASN A 142 21.29 -45.92 0.02
N PRO A 143 20.03 -45.59 0.37
CA PRO A 143 18.90 -45.77 -0.54
C PRO A 143 18.39 -44.41 -1.05
N SER A 144 18.74 -44.16 -2.31
CA SER A 144 17.94 -43.50 -3.36
C SER A 144 16.84 -42.50 -2.98
N LEU A 145 17.20 -41.21 -3.09
CA LEU A 145 16.33 -40.15 -3.58
C LEU A 145 15.92 -40.44 -5.03
N LEU A 146 14.62 -40.46 -5.31
CA LEU A 146 14.09 -40.46 -6.67
C LEU A 146 14.33 -39.09 -7.32
N PRO A 147 14.73 -39.04 -8.61
CA PRO A 147 14.89 -37.78 -9.33
C PRO A 147 13.52 -37.25 -9.72
N VAL A 148 13.12 -36.09 -9.17
CA VAL A 148 11.98 -35.35 -9.70
C VAL A 148 12.41 -34.74 -11.02
N ALA A 149 11.91 -35.33 -12.11
CA ALA A 149 12.01 -34.78 -13.45
C ALA A 149 11.34 -33.40 -13.47
N SER A 150 12.08 -32.41 -13.95
CA SER A 150 11.57 -31.07 -14.27
C SER A 150 10.59 -31.17 -15.45
N SER A 151 9.31 -31.38 -15.14
CA SER A 151 8.23 -31.10 -16.08
C SER A 151 8.03 -29.59 -16.15
N GLN A 152 8.40 -29.00 -17.28
CA GLN A 152 8.02 -27.65 -17.68
C GLN A 152 6.50 -27.53 -17.63
N VAL A 153 5.97 -26.80 -16.63
CA VAL A 153 4.58 -26.37 -16.60
C VAL A 153 4.54 -25.01 -17.27
N SER A 154 4.44 -25.00 -18.60
CA SER A 154 3.82 -23.90 -19.31
C SER A 154 2.31 -24.02 -19.15
N THR A 155 1.78 -23.32 -18.17
CA THR A 155 0.35 -22.96 -18.13
C THR A 155 0.28 -21.59 -17.47
N SER A 156 -0.18 -20.63 -18.26
CA SER A 156 -0.76 -19.38 -17.80
C SER A 156 -1.52 -19.61 -16.50
N ALA A 157 -1.00 -19.04 -15.41
CA ALA A 157 -1.67 -19.01 -14.13
C ALA A 157 -2.98 -18.22 -14.29
N GLU A 158 -4.08 -18.92 -14.58
CA GLU A 158 -5.40 -18.37 -14.32
C GLU A 158 -5.49 -18.13 -12.81
N LEU A 159 -5.42 -16.85 -12.44
CA LEU A 159 -5.60 -16.40 -11.06
C LEU A 159 -7.03 -16.75 -10.61
N TYR A 160 -7.15 -17.84 -9.87
CA TYR A 160 -8.35 -18.17 -9.12
C TYR A 160 -8.52 -17.11 -8.01
N THR A 161 -9.48 -16.18 -8.17
CA THR A 161 -9.81 -15.17 -7.14
C THR A 161 -11.20 -15.44 -6.56
N PRO A 162 -11.32 -16.05 -5.38
CA PRO A 162 -12.57 -16.00 -4.63
C PRO A 162 -12.88 -14.53 -4.32
N ARG A 163 -13.98 -13.97 -4.84
CA ARG A 163 -14.42 -12.63 -4.42
C ARG A 163 -14.95 -12.73 -2.97
N PRO A 164 -14.62 -11.78 -2.09
CA PRO A 164 -15.14 -11.80 -0.72
C PRO A 164 -16.67 -11.80 -0.72
N ARG A 165 -17.29 -12.68 0.08
CA ARG A 165 -18.74 -12.79 0.19
C ARG A 165 -19.29 -11.62 0.99
N TRP A 166 -20.14 -10.80 0.37
CA TRP A 166 -20.83 -9.70 1.04
C TRP A 166 -22.08 -10.20 1.78
N ARG A 167 -22.32 -9.69 2.99
CA ARG A 167 -23.56 -10.00 3.74
C ARG A 167 -24.73 -9.19 3.24
N ASN A 168 -24.46 -8.10 2.51
CA ASN A 168 -25.44 -7.21 1.88
C ASN A 168 -26.54 -6.77 2.87
N ARG A 169 -26.14 -6.43 4.10
CA ARG A 169 -27.09 -6.02 5.13
C ARG A 169 -27.75 -4.70 4.73
N GLY A 170 -29.05 -4.61 5.00
CA GLY A 170 -29.90 -3.49 4.57
C GLY A 170 -29.60 -2.16 5.25
N ARG A 171 -30.37 -1.14 4.87
CA ARG A 171 -30.34 0.23 5.42
C ARG A 171 -31.40 0.44 6.50
N ALA A 172 -31.30 1.56 7.23
CA ALA A 172 -32.31 1.93 8.22
C ALA A 172 -33.65 2.23 7.55
N GLN A 173 -34.71 1.50 7.92
CA GLN A 173 -36.07 1.82 7.49
C GLN A 173 -36.63 3.06 8.21
N ARG A 174 -36.21 3.30 9.46
CA ARG A 174 -36.59 4.47 10.25
C ARG A 174 -35.37 5.35 10.52
N ARG A 175 -35.42 6.60 10.03
CA ARG A 175 -34.36 7.59 10.31
C ARG A 175 -34.42 8.02 11.76
N ARG A 176 -33.31 7.88 12.48
CA ARG A 176 -33.12 8.46 13.81
C ARG A 176 -32.17 9.65 13.68
N THR A 177 -32.54 10.77 14.29
CA THR A 177 -31.70 11.96 14.27
C THR A 177 -30.45 11.72 15.12
N LEU A 178 -29.29 12.00 14.54
CA LEU A 178 -28.03 12.00 15.26
C LEU A 178 -27.86 13.34 15.97
N LYS A 179 -27.27 13.34 17.17
CA LYS A 179 -26.83 14.60 17.81
C LYS A 179 -25.86 15.32 16.87
N PRO A 180 -25.68 16.65 16.91
CA PRO A 180 -24.63 17.30 16.12
C PRO A 180 -23.22 16.88 16.60
N PRO A 181 -22.23 16.73 15.70
CA PRO A 181 -20.84 16.47 16.10
C PRO A 181 -20.19 17.67 16.78
N LYS A 182 -19.24 17.42 17.68
CA LYS A 182 -18.35 18.47 18.20
C LYS A 182 -17.29 18.79 17.15
N LEU A 183 -17.31 20.00 16.60
CA LEU A 183 -16.36 20.42 15.55
C LEU A 183 -15.01 20.92 16.09
N ARG A 184 -14.85 21.10 17.41
CA ARG A 184 -13.60 21.65 18.00
C ARG A 184 -12.34 20.89 17.58
N ARG A 185 -12.39 19.56 17.53
CA ARG A 185 -11.24 18.73 17.11
C ARG A 185 -10.91 18.93 15.63
N LEU A 186 -11.93 19.03 14.77
CA LEU A 186 -11.75 19.29 13.34
C LEU A 186 -11.09 20.66 13.11
N TRP A 187 -11.64 21.73 13.72
CA TRP A 187 -11.10 23.08 13.61
C TRP A 187 -9.69 23.20 14.16
N LEU A 188 -9.40 22.59 15.32
CA LEU A 188 -8.06 22.57 15.88
C LEU A 188 -7.07 21.88 14.94
N ALA A 189 -7.42 20.70 14.41
CA ALA A 189 -6.58 19.98 13.46
C ALA A 189 -6.32 20.82 12.20
N GLN A 190 -7.35 21.50 11.68
CA GLN A 190 -7.25 22.37 10.51
C GLN A 190 -6.30 23.55 10.76
N ILE A 191 -6.48 24.27 11.88
CA ILE A 191 -5.64 25.43 12.22
C ILE A 191 -4.18 25.02 12.46
N VAL A 192 -3.95 23.96 13.24
CA VAL A 192 -2.60 23.46 13.52
C VAL A 192 -1.90 23.02 12.23
N THR A 193 -2.60 22.30 11.34
CA THR A 193 -2.05 21.90 10.04
C THR A 193 -1.75 23.11 9.15
N ALA A 194 -2.61 24.13 9.13
CA ALA A 194 -2.37 25.34 8.35
C ALA A 194 -1.11 26.09 8.82
N ILE A 195 -0.94 26.25 10.14
CA ILE A 195 0.26 26.87 10.73
C ILE A 195 1.50 26.04 10.41
N ALA A 196 1.45 24.72 10.63
CA ALA A 196 2.58 23.83 10.38
C ALA A 196 3.00 23.84 8.90
N LEU A 197 2.03 23.81 7.97
CA LEU A 197 2.30 23.90 6.53
C LEU A 197 2.92 25.25 6.15
N PHE A 198 2.41 26.35 6.71
CA PHE A 198 2.96 27.69 6.46
C PHE A 198 4.41 27.81 6.95
N LEU A 199 4.69 27.37 8.17
CA LEU A 199 6.03 27.40 8.75
C LEU A 199 7.00 26.53 7.95
N LEU A 200 6.57 25.33 7.53
CA LEU A 200 7.37 24.45 6.70
C LEU A 200 7.66 25.06 5.32
N LEU A 201 6.66 25.65 4.67
CA LEU A 201 6.84 26.31 3.38
C LEU A 201 7.78 27.50 3.49
N ARG A 202 7.62 28.34 4.52
CA ARG A 202 8.53 29.45 4.83
C ARG A 202 9.96 28.97 5.01
N PHE A 203 10.16 27.92 5.81
CA PHE A 203 11.46 27.32 6.04
C PHE A 203 12.09 26.83 4.73
N LEU A 204 11.35 26.09 3.91
CA LEU A 204 11.85 25.55 2.64
C LEU A 204 12.24 26.66 1.66
N VAL A 205 11.40 27.67 1.48
CA VAL A 205 11.69 28.81 0.59
C VAL A 205 12.91 29.59 1.08
N GLN A 206 12.99 29.88 2.38
CA GLN A 206 14.14 30.58 2.97
C GLN A 206 15.43 29.77 2.81
N LEU A 207 15.36 28.45 3.05
CA LEU A 207 16.49 27.54 2.84
C LEU A 207 16.97 27.57 1.39
N THR A 208 16.04 27.50 0.42
CA THR A 208 16.37 27.60 -1.00
C THR A 208 17.00 28.94 -1.37
N MET A 209 16.48 30.06 -0.84
CA MET A 209 17.03 31.41 -1.08
C MET A 209 18.47 31.52 -0.55
N ILE A 210 18.73 31.02 0.66
CA ILE A 210 20.08 31.01 1.28
C ILE A 210 21.04 30.15 0.46
N ILE A 211 20.65 28.93 0.11
CA ILE A 211 21.48 28.01 -0.70
C ILE A 211 21.79 28.65 -2.06
N ALA A 212 20.78 29.20 -2.73
CA ALA A 212 20.95 29.84 -4.04
C ALA A 212 21.94 31.02 -3.98
N ASN A 213 21.78 31.95 -3.04
CA ASN A 213 22.72 33.07 -2.89
C ASN A 213 24.12 32.61 -2.52
N THR A 214 24.25 31.59 -1.65
CA THR A 214 25.55 31.03 -1.28
C THR A 214 26.28 30.42 -2.48
N ILE A 215 25.54 29.76 -3.38
CA ILE A 215 26.09 29.24 -4.64
C ILE A 215 26.50 30.39 -5.56
N LEU A 216 25.66 31.42 -5.72
CA LEU A 216 25.96 32.57 -6.58
C LEU A 216 27.23 33.31 -6.14
N ILE A 217 27.41 33.55 -4.84
CA ILE A 217 28.61 34.21 -4.29
C ILE A 217 29.89 33.44 -4.64
N LYS A 218 29.82 32.11 -4.72
CA LYS A 218 30.98 31.26 -5.06
C LYS A 218 31.27 31.23 -6.55
N LEU A 219 30.35 31.68 -7.40
CA LEU A 219 30.53 31.70 -8.85
C LEU A 219 31.13 33.05 -9.29
N PRO A 220 32.26 33.07 -10.02
CA PRO A 220 33.02 34.30 -10.28
C PRO A 220 32.31 35.34 -11.15
N TYR A 221 31.23 34.96 -11.85
CA TYR A 221 30.52 35.81 -12.82
C TYR A 221 29.09 36.17 -12.42
N PHE A 222 28.64 35.80 -11.22
CA PHE A 222 27.25 36.01 -10.80
C PHE A 222 27.17 36.84 -9.52
N GLU A 223 26.33 37.89 -9.54
CA GLU A 223 26.01 38.65 -8.34
C GLU A 223 24.92 37.97 -7.50
N PRO A 224 24.99 38.06 -6.16
CA PRO A 224 23.94 37.54 -5.30
C PRO A 224 22.62 38.30 -5.50
N LEU A 225 21.50 37.58 -5.49
CA LEU A 225 20.19 38.19 -5.66
C LEU A 225 19.79 38.93 -4.36
N GLN A 226 19.66 40.26 -4.44
CA GLN A 226 19.33 41.09 -3.27
C GLN A 226 17.96 40.74 -2.66
N LEU A 227 17.01 40.31 -3.50
CA LEU A 227 15.71 39.82 -3.06
C LEU A 227 15.82 38.63 -2.10
N PHE A 228 16.87 37.81 -2.24
CA PHE A 228 17.04 36.57 -1.47
C PHE A 228 17.55 36.78 -0.04
N TYR A 229 17.94 38.02 0.31
CA TYR A 229 18.24 38.40 1.69
C TYR A 229 17.02 38.91 2.47
N ARG A 230 15.89 39.17 1.80
CA ARG A 230 14.65 39.63 2.46
C ARG A 230 13.87 38.47 3.05
N ASP A 231 13.11 38.73 4.12
CA ASP A 231 12.21 37.74 4.70
C ASP A 231 11.07 37.39 3.70
N PRO A 232 10.93 36.12 3.27
CA PRO A 232 9.92 35.72 2.28
C PRO A 232 8.50 35.66 2.84
N THR A 233 8.28 35.89 4.13
CA THR A 233 6.98 35.72 4.82
C THR A 233 5.81 36.43 4.11
N ILE A 234 5.98 37.69 3.71
CA ILE A 234 4.93 38.47 3.04
C ILE A 234 4.64 37.89 1.65
N ALA A 235 5.69 37.59 0.87
CA ALA A 235 5.55 37.02 -0.46
C ALA A 235 4.84 35.66 -0.44
N ILE A 236 5.20 34.80 0.51
CA ILE A 236 4.55 33.49 0.71
C ILE A 236 3.09 33.66 1.11
N SER A 237 2.78 34.60 2.00
CA SER A 237 1.40 34.87 2.43
C SER A 237 0.52 35.32 1.26
N ILE A 238 1.03 36.22 0.42
CA ILE A 238 0.36 36.66 -0.81
C ILE A 238 0.18 35.49 -1.79
N LEU A 239 1.23 34.70 -2.00
CA LEU A 239 1.18 33.53 -2.89
C LEU A 239 0.14 32.52 -2.42
N ILE A 240 0.10 32.19 -1.13
CA ILE A 240 -0.90 31.29 -0.55
C ILE A 240 -2.31 31.84 -0.73
N ALA A 241 -2.52 33.15 -0.50
CA ALA A 241 -3.83 33.77 -0.71
C ALA A 241 -4.29 33.67 -2.18
N ILE A 242 -3.38 33.92 -3.14
CA ILE A 242 -3.65 33.75 -4.57
C ILE A 242 -3.96 32.28 -4.89
N LEU A 243 -3.13 31.34 -4.42
CA LEU A 243 -3.33 29.91 -4.65
C LEU A 243 -4.65 29.42 -4.03
N LEU A 244 -5.03 29.92 -2.87
CA LEU A 244 -6.29 29.59 -2.22
C LEU A 244 -7.48 30.01 -3.10
N ILE A 245 -7.46 31.23 -3.62
CA ILE A 245 -8.48 31.75 -4.52
C ILE A 245 -8.51 30.92 -5.81
N LEU A 246 -7.36 30.68 -6.44
CA LEU A 246 -7.28 30.00 -7.73
C LEU A 246 -7.41 28.47 -7.66
N SER A 247 -7.34 27.90 -6.45
CA SER A 247 -7.20 26.44 -6.25
C SER A 247 -8.20 25.56 -7.01
N PRO A 248 -9.51 25.89 -7.09
CA PRO A 248 -10.45 25.00 -7.75
C PRO A 248 -10.20 24.89 -9.28
N TRP A 249 -9.76 25.97 -9.91
CA TRP A 249 -9.47 26.00 -11.35
C TRP A 249 -8.10 25.44 -11.68
N LEU A 250 -7.12 25.62 -10.79
CA LEU A 250 -5.79 25.02 -10.96
C LEU A 250 -5.87 23.49 -10.82
N ILE A 251 -6.61 22.97 -9.83
CA ILE A 251 -6.82 21.52 -9.69
C ILE A 251 -7.58 20.96 -10.91
N ASP A 252 -8.64 21.64 -11.39
CA ASP A 252 -9.32 21.25 -12.65
C ASP A 252 -8.34 21.13 -13.80
N ARG A 253 -7.46 22.12 -13.98
CA ARG A 253 -6.49 22.13 -15.07
C ARG A 253 -5.49 20.98 -14.95
N LEU A 254 -5.02 20.70 -13.74
CA LEU A 254 -4.10 19.58 -13.48
C LEU A 254 -4.77 18.23 -13.76
N LEU A 255 -6.00 18.02 -13.28
CA LEU A 255 -6.77 16.79 -13.52
C LEU A 255 -7.13 16.63 -15.01
N LYS A 256 -7.53 17.70 -15.71
CA LYS A 256 -7.77 17.67 -17.16
C LYS A 256 -6.53 17.31 -17.94
N SER A 257 -5.39 17.92 -17.61
CA SER A 257 -4.13 17.72 -18.33
C SER A 257 -3.48 16.37 -18.03
N SER A 258 -3.62 15.83 -16.81
CA SER A 258 -2.93 14.59 -16.40
C SER A 258 -3.82 13.35 -16.45
N HIS A 259 -5.14 13.52 -16.35
CA HIS A 259 -6.10 12.43 -16.12
C HIS A 259 -7.40 12.58 -16.94
N SER A 260 -7.42 13.46 -17.94
CA SER A 260 -8.57 13.64 -18.85
C SER A 260 -9.91 13.84 -18.15
N LEU A 261 -9.95 14.67 -17.11
CA LEU A 261 -11.17 14.99 -16.37
C LEU A 261 -12.29 15.54 -17.29
N GLU A 262 -13.42 14.85 -17.28
CA GLU A 262 -14.63 15.24 -18.00
C GLU A 262 -15.72 15.73 -17.03
N LYS A 263 -16.72 16.43 -17.59
CA LYS A 263 -17.85 16.93 -16.80
C LYS A 263 -18.94 15.86 -16.74
N LEU A 264 -19.32 15.48 -15.53
CA LEU A 264 -20.43 14.56 -15.30
C LEU A 264 -21.73 15.36 -15.14
N SER A 265 -22.76 15.03 -15.92
CA SER A 265 -24.08 15.65 -15.73
C SER A 265 -24.88 14.95 -14.64
N LEU A 266 -25.84 15.63 -14.02
CA LEU A 266 -26.73 14.98 -13.03
C LEU A 266 -27.60 13.89 -13.66
N THR A 267 -27.95 14.04 -14.94
CA THR A 267 -28.72 13.05 -15.72
C THR A 267 -27.93 11.79 -15.97
N GLU A 268 -26.64 11.92 -16.26
CA GLU A 268 -25.70 10.80 -16.44
C GLU A 268 -25.36 10.15 -15.10
N LEU A 269 -25.19 10.93 -14.02
CA LEU A 269 -25.12 10.34 -12.69
C LEU A 269 -26.39 9.55 -12.37
N ALA A 270 -27.58 10.05 -12.74
CA ALA A 270 -28.82 9.35 -12.50
C ALA A 270 -28.98 8.04 -13.29
N SER A 271 -28.29 7.88 -14.44
CA SER A 271 -28.26 6.60 -15.16
C SER A 271 -27.39 5.55 -14.46
N HIS A 272 -26.35 5.96 -13.72
CA HIS A 272 -25.54 5.05 -12.90
C HIS A 272 -26.12 4.83 -11.50
N SER A 273 -26.57 5.90 -10.85
CA SER A 273 -27.09 5.91 -9.49
C SER A 273 -28.20 6.96 -9.33
N PRO A 274 -29.48 6.56 -9.52
CA PRO A 274 -30.60 7.46 -9.28
C PRO A 274 -30.66 7.92 -7.82
N GLU A 275 -30.26 7.07 -6.86
CA GLU A 275 -30.24 7.46 -5.45
C GLU A 275 -29.23 8.59 -5.18
N ALA A 276 -28.03 8.52 -5.74
CA ALA A 276 -27.02 9.56 -5.56
C ALA A 276 -27.49 10.92 -6.13
N ALA A 277 -28.07 10.92 -7.33
CA ALA A 277 -28.56 12.13 -7.97
C ALA A 277 -29.66 12.82 -7.13
N GLN A 278 -30.62 12.05 -6.61
CA GLN A 278 -31.67 12.56 -5.73
C GLN A 278 -31.13 13.03 -4.38
N LEU A 279 -30.16 12.30 -3.81
CA LEU A 279 -29.54 12.63 -2.53
C LEU A 279 -28.82 13.99 -2.60
N ILE A 280 -28.02 14.22 -3.64
CA ILE A 280 -27.28 15.47 -3.81
C ILE A 280 -28.26 16.66 -3.91
N GLN A 281 -29.29 16.54 -4.77
CA GLN A 281 -30.28 17.60 -4.95
C GLN A 281 -31.05 17.90 -3.66
N SER A 282 -31.55 16.86 -2.99
CA SER A 282 -32.34 17.01 -1.77
C SER A 282 -31.52 17.58 -0.62
N PHE A 283 -30.28 17.11 -0.42
CA PHE A 283 -29.39 17.59 0.61
C PHE A 283 -28.97 19.05 0.37
N CYS A 284 -28.56 19.40 -0.85
CA CYS A 284 -28.21 20.77 -1.20
C CYS A 284 -29.39 21.73 -0.98
N ARG A 285 -30.62 21.32 -1.38
CA ARG A 285 -31.84 22.10 -1.13
C ARG A 285 -32.12 22.27 0.36
N GLN A 286 -32.04 21.19 1.14
CA GLN A 286 -32.33 21.19 2.58
C GLN A 286 -31.32 22.03 3.37
N LYS A 287 -30.04 22.01 2.99
CA LYS A 287 -28.97 22.74 3.68
C LYS A 287 -28.66 24.11 3.08
N HIS A 288 -29.45 24.56 2.10
CA HIS A 288 -29.22 25.80 1.36
C HIS A 288 -27.80 25.90 0.78
N LEU A 289 -27.26 24.78 0.30
CA LEU A 289 -25.96 24.71 -0.35
C LEU A 289 -26.11 24.78 -1.87
N PRO A 290 -25.19 25.44 -2.57
CA PRO A 290 -25.13 25.36 -4.03
C PRO A 290 -24.82 23.93 -4.48
N LEU A 291 -25.35 23.55 -5.64
CA LEU A 291 -25.04 22.26 -6.25
C LEU A 291 -23.56 22.23 -6.66
N PRO A 292 -22.76 21.25 -6.21
CA PRO A 292 -21.37 21.13 -6.61
C PRO A 292 -21.26 20.73 -8.09
N LYS A 293 -20.16 21.12 -8.73
CA LYS A 293 -19.86 20.66 -10.10
C LYS A 293 -19.42 19.19 -10.03
N LEU A 294 -20.00 18.35 -10.87
CA LEU A 294 -19.64 16.94 -10.94
C LEU A 294 -18.67 16.70 -12.10
N GLY A 295 -17.72 15.79 -11.89
CA GLY A 295 -16.76 15.36 -12.91
C GLY A 295 -16.52 13.86 -12.87
N ILE A 296 -16.03 13.33 -13.98
CA ILE A 296 -15.70 11.91 -14.13
C ILE A 296 -14.26 11.75 -14.67
N LEU A 297 -13.56 10.74 -14.16
CA LEU A 297 -12.21 10.36 -14.60
C LEU A 297 -12.27 9.00 -15.32
N PRO A 298 -11.70 8.88 -16.53
CA PRO A 298 -11.63 7.62 -17.28
C PRO A 298 -10.52 6.73 -16.71
N THR A 299 -10.78 6.12 -15.56
CA THR A 299 -9.83 5.24 -14.86
C THR A 299 -10.58 4.10 -14.16
N GLU A 300 -10.00 2.89 -14.23
CA GLU A 300 -10.55 1.69 -13.59
C GLU A 300 -10.38 1.69 -12.06
N ALA A 301 -9.39 2.43 -11.54
CA ALA A 301 -9.23 2.61 -10.10
C ALA A 301 -10.48 3.31 -9.52
N PRO A 302 -11.21 2.70 -8.56
CA PRO A 302 -12.39 3.32 -7.98
C PRO A 302 -11.98 4.46 -7.03
N VAL A 303 -12.12 5.70 -7.49
CA VAL A 303 -11.71 6.89 -6.75
C VAL A 303 -12.83 7.91 -6.67
N ALA A 304 -12.88 8.63 -5.56
CA ALA A 304 -13.71 9.82 -5.38
C ALA A 304 -12.87 10.91 -4.72
N LEU A 305 -13.01 12.14 -5.19
CA LEU A 305 -12.31 13.29 -4.61
C LEU A 305 -13.19 14.53 -4.63
N THR A 306 -13.08 15.32 -3.56
CA THR A 306 -13.77 16.60 -3.42
C THR A 306 -12.74 17.69 -3.19
N TYR A 307 -12.84 18.77 -3.97
CA TYR A 307 -11.94 19.93 -3.85
C TYR A 307 -12.65 21.25 -4.16
N GLY A 308 -12.01 22.33 -3.72
CA GLY A 308 -12.52 23.70 -3.87
C GLY A 308 -11.99 24.63 -2.77
N ASN A 309 -12.51 25.85 -2.75
CA ASN A 309 -12.18 26.86 -1.75
C ASN A 309 -13.42 27.49 -1.09
N LEU A 310 -14.60 27.31 -1.68
CA LEU A 310 -15.90 27.65 -1.10
C LEU A 310 -16.92 26.58 -1.53
N PRO A 311 -18.05 26.41 -0.81
CA PRO A 311 -19.11 25.50 -1.24
C PRO A 311 -19.62 25.76 -2.67
N ARG A 312 -19.67 27.03 -3.10
CA ARG A 312 -20.11 27.42 -4.46
C ARG A 312 -19.14 27.02 -5.56
N THR A 313 -17.87 26.84 -5.24
CA THR A 313 -16.82 26.43 -6.17
C THR A 313 -16.42 24.97 -5.97
N ALA A 314 -17.12 24.24 -5.09
CA ALA A 314 -16.84 22.85 -4.80
C ALA A 314 -17.11 21.95 -6.01
N ARG A 315 -16.24 20.97 -6.17
CA ARG A 315 -16.31 19.94 -7.20
C ARG A 315 -16.23 18.58 -6.55
N ILE A 316 -17.04 17.66 -7.05
CA ILE A 316 -16.98 16.25 -6.69
C ILE A 316 -16.63 15.50 -7.98
N VAL A 317 -15.52 14.80 -7.97
CA VAL A 317 -15.04 14.01 -9.10
C VAL A 317 -14.98 12.56 -8.68
N VAL A 318 -15.53 11.68 -9.52
CA VAL A 318 -15.50 10.22 -9.34
C VAL A 318 -14.83 9.58 -10.56
N SER A 319 -14.41 8.32 -10.47
CA SER A 319 -13.96 7.57 -11.64
C SER A 319 -15.04 6.67 -12.22
N GLU A 320 -14.87 6.28 -13.49
CA GLU A 320 -15.65 5.24 -14.14
C GLU A 320 -15.60 3.94 -13.34
N GLY A 321 -14.41 3.49 -12.91
CA GLY A 321 -14.27 2.29 -12.10
C GLY A 321 -15.04 2.35 -10.77
N LEU A 322 -15.26 3.52 -10.19
CA LEU A 322 -16.11 3.66 -9.00
C LEU A 322 -17.58 3.43 -9.33
N LEU A 323 -18.08 4.03 -10.42
CA LEU A 323 -19.47 3.91 -10.84
C LEU A 323 -19.81 2.51 -11.36
N GLU A 324 -18.83 1.78 -11.89
CA GLU A 324 -19.01 0.41 -12.39
C GLU A 324 -18.93 -0.65 -11.28
N GLN A 325 -18.09 -0.44 -10.25
CA GLN A 325 -17.85 -1.44 -9.20
C GLN A 325 -18.82 -1.33 -8.02
N LEU A 326 -19.36 -0.13 -7.75
CA LEU A 326 -20.26 0.12 -6.62
C LEU A 326 -21.73 0.03 -7.03
N HIS A 327 -22.58 -0.41 -6.11
CA HIS A 327 -24.04 -0.43 -6.30
C HIS A 327 -24.66 0.95 -6.04
N ASP A 328 -25.90 1.17 -6.48
CA ASP A 328 -26.62 2.46 -6.34
C ASP A 328 -26.58 3.04 -4.92
N ASP A 329 -26.83 2.21 -3.90
CA ASP A 329 -26.83 2.63 -2.49
C ASP A 329 -25.42 2.95 -1.96
N GLU A 330 -24.41 2.26 -2.49
CA GLU A 330 -22.99 2.47 -2.18
C GLU A 330 -22.48 3.77 -2.82
N ILE A 331 -22.82 4.02 -4.09
CA ILE A 331 -22.50 5.27 -4.81
C ILE A 331 -23.15 6.45 -4.10
N ALA A 332 -24.44 6.36 -3.74
CA ALA A 332 -25.13 7.40 -2.98
C ALA A 332 -24.44 7.69 -1.64
N THR A 333 -23.91 6.65 -0.98
CA THR A 333 -23.18 6.80 0.27
C THR A 333 -21.80 7.45 0.09
N ILE A 334 -21.09 7.17 -1.00
CA ILE A 334 -19.84 7.87 -1.34
C ILE A 334 -20.11 9.34 -1.68
N TYR A 335 -21.15 9.66 -2.46
CA TYR A 335 -21.51 11.06 -2.71
C TYR A 335 -21.93 11.79 -1.43
N ALA A 336 -22.67 11.15 -0.53
CA ALA A 336 -22.99 11.71 0.78
C ALA A 336 -21.73 11.95 1.63
N ASN A 337 -20.74 11.05 1.54
CA ASN A 337 -19.42 11.23 2.15
C ASN A 337 -18.71 12.46 1.58
N GLN A 338 -18.67 12.60 0.26
CA GLN A 338 -18.06 13.74 -0.42
C GLN A 338 -18.75 15.08 -0.09
N LEU A 339 -20.08 15.10 0.03
CA LEU A 339 -20.84 16.26 0.50
C LEU A 339 -20.46 16.67 1.94
N GLY A 340 -20.01 15.73 2.77
CA GLY A 340 -19.53 16.02 4.11
C GLY A 340 -18.33 16.94 4.15
N HIS A 341 -17.42 16.81 3.19
CA HIS A 341 -16.28 17.71 3.06
C HIS A 341 -16.71 19.14 2.74
N ILE A 342 -17.78 19.29 1.94
CA ILE A 342 -18.39 20.58 1.60
C ILE A 342 -19.10 21.20 2.80
N PHE A 343 -19.93 20.41 3.48
CA PHE A 343 -20.75 20.88 4.59
C PHE A 343 -19.90 21.33 5.79
N TYR A 344 -18.81 20.62 6.10
CA TYR A 344 -17.93 20.97 7.23
C TYR A 344 -16.76 21.91 6.87
N TRP A 345 -16.68 22.39 5.62
CA TRP A 345 -15.65 23.34 5.17
C TRP A 345 -14.21 22.84 5.32
N ASP A 346 -14.00 21.53 5.44
CA ASP A 346 -12.68 20.91 5.56
C ASP A 346 -11.91 20.93 4.21
N LEU A 347 -12.64 21.08 3.10
CA LEU A 347 -12.11 21.00 1.74
C LEU A 347 -11.12 22.14 1.43
N ILE A 348 -11.18 23.27 2.13
CA ILE A 348 -10.38 24.47 1.82
C ILE A 348 -8.89 24.18 2.03
N LEU A 349 -8.53 23.76 3.25
CA LEU A 349 -7.13 23.56 3.61
C LEU A 349 -6.53 22.38 2.84
N ILE A 350 -7.29 21.30 2.70
CA ILE A 350 -6.79 20.09 2.05
C ILE A 350 -6.69 20.25 0.52
N SER A 351 -7.56 21.05 -0.12
CA SER A 351 -7.43 21.39 -1.55
C SER A 351 -6.20 22.26 -1.79
N LEU A 352 -6.01 23.29 -0.97
CA LEU A 352 -4.82 24.15 -1.03
C LEU A 352 -3.54 23.34 -0.79
N GLY A 353 -3.52 22.52 0.26
CA GLY A 353 -2.39 21.65 0.58
C GLY A 353 -2.07 20.70 -0.57
N THR A 354 -3.08 20.02 -1.11
CA THR A 354 -2.90 19.12 -2.27
C THR A 354 -2.35 19.88 -3.48
N LEU A 355 -2.88 21.07 -3.79
CA LEU A 355 -2.37 21.90 -4.89
C LEU A 355 -0.90 22.30 -4.70
N ILE A 356 -0.51 22.68 -3.48
CA ILE A 356 0.88 23.00 -3.17
C ILE A 356 1.78 21.76 -3.35
N LEU A 357 1.32 20.57 -2.92
CA LEU A 357 2.04 19.31 -3.11
C LEU A 357 2.21 18.89 -4.58
N GLN A 358 1.29 19.29 -5.45
CA GLN A 358 1.40 19.01 -6.88
C GLN A 358 2.62 19.70 -7.52
N ILE A 359 3.14 20.78 -6.94
CA ILE A 359 4.34 21.48 -7.46
C ILE A 359 5.58 20.57 -7.41
N PRO A 360 6.08 20.16 -6.22
CA PRO A 360 7.26 19.28 -6.15
C PRO A 360 7.01 17.92 -6.80
N TYR A 361 5.78 17.39 -6.71
CA TYR A 361 5.44 16.11 -7.33
C TYR A 361 5.46 16.16 -8.88
N THR A 362 4.93 17.23 -9.47
CA THR A 362 4.97 17.41 -10.93
C THR A 362 6.39 17.64 -11.43
N ILE A 363 7.22 18.38 -10.69
CA ILE A 363 8.65 18.53 -10.99
C ILE A 363 9.33 17.16 -10.98
N TYR A 364 9.13 16.37 -9.93
CA TYR A 364 9.67 15.00 -9.82
C TYR A 364 9.31 14.16 -11.05
N TRP A 365 8.02 14.14 -11.40
CA TRP A 365 7.49 13.31 -12.49
C TRP A 365 8.00 13.77 -13.87
N GLN A 366 7.92 15.08 -14.14
CA GLN A 366 8.34 15.65 -15.43
C GLN A 366 9.85 15.54 -15.63
N VAL A 367 10.66 15.82 -14.61
CA VAL A 367 12.12 15.72 -14.71
C VAL A 367 12.57 14.28 -14.91
N ALA A 368 11.93 13.32 -14.25
CA ALA A 368 12.19 11.90 -14.48
C ALA A 368 11.93 11.50 -15.94
N GLN A 369 10.73 11.76 -16.45
CA GLN A 369 10.36 11.41 -17.83
C GLN A 369 11.17 12.18 -18.88
N TRP A 370 11.39 13.47 -18.65
CA TRP A 370 12.18 14.31 -19.55
C TRP A 370 13.65 13.87 -19.59
N GLY A 371 14.23 13.52 -18.43
CA GLY A 371 15.60 13.04 -18.35
C GLY A 371 15.83 11.76 -19.16
N GLU A 372 14.89 10.82 -19.10
CA GLU A 372 14.95 9.58 -19.89
C GLU A 372 14.75 9.83 -21.38
N SER A 373 13.66 10.52 -21.75
CA SER A 373 13.34 10.81 -23.15
C SER A 373 14.45 11.62 -23.84
N LEU A 374 14.97 12.66 -23.17
CA LEU A 374 16.07 13.47 -23.69
C LEU A 374 17.36 12.65 -23.80
N SER A 375 17.65 11.80 -22.81
CA SER A 375 18.82 10.93 -22.86
C SER A 375 18.75 9.97 -24.05
N GLU A 376 17.60 9.39 -24.36
CA GLU A 376 17.43 8.47 -25.48
C GLU A 376 17.57 9.20 -26.82
N HIS A 377 16.93 10.37 -26.96
CA HIS A 377 17.00 11.19 -28.16
C HIS A 377 18.41 11.70 -28.49
N LEU A 378 19.18 12.10 -27.47
CA LEU A 378 20.57 12.52 -27.68
C LEU A 378 21.49 11.34 -27.98
N THR A 379 21.22 10.17 -27.40
CA THR A 379 21.98 8.94 -27.65
C THR A 379 21.75 8.40 -29.06
N SER A 380 20.55 8.58 -29.63
CA SER A 380 20.26 8.17 -31.01
C SER A 380 20.90 9.10 -32.04
N LYS A 381 21.02 10.40 -31.74
CA LYS A 381 21.65 11.39 -32.65
C LYS A 381 23.17 11.44 -32.56
N PHE A 382 23.74 11.27 -31.38
CA PHE A 382 25.18 11.43 -31.14
C PHE A 382 25.75 10.19 -30.47
N SER A 383 26.47 9.37 -31.24
CA SER A 383 27.09 8.14 -30.70
C SER A 383 28.06 8.42 -29.55
N SER A 384 28.83 9.51 -29.62
CA SER A 384 29.74 9.95 -28.55
C SER A 384 29.03 10.36 -27.26
N PHE A 385 27.76 10.79 -27.33
CA PHE A 385 26.97 11.14 -26.14
C PHE A 385 26.69 9.91 -25.27
N ARG A 386 26.60 8.71 -25.87
CA ARG A 386 26.30 7.45 -25.18
C ARG A 386 27.25 7.17 -24.01
N GLN A 387 28.54 7.45 -24.19
CA GLN A 387 29.57 7.03 -23.24
C GLN A 387 29.79 8.06 -22.12
N PHE A 388 29.71 9.36 -22.43
CA PHE A 388 29.98 10.42 -21.45
C PHE A 388 28.76 11.28 -21.10
N GLY A 389 27.95 11.68 -22.08
CA GLY A 389 26.85 12.62 -21.86
C GLY A 389 25.61 11.99 -21.21
N LYS A 390 25.23 10.79 -21.64
CA LYS A 390 24.10 10.03 -21.08
C LYS A 390 24.19 9.84 -19.57
N PRO A 391 25.29 9.30 -18.99
CA PRO A 391 25.35 9.11 -17.54
C PRO A 391 25.29 10.43 -16.77
N ILE A 392 25.92 11.50 -17.27
CA ILE A 392 25.88 12.82 -16.62
C ILE A 392 24.45 13.37 -16.59
N LEU A 393 23.74 13.33 -17.73
CA LEU A 393 22.37 13.81 -17.83
C LEU A 393 21.41 13.02 -16.92
N LEU A 394 21.53 11.69 -16.90
CA LEU A 394 20.70 10.83 -16.05
C LEU A 394 21.03 11.04 -14.56
N SER A 395 22.30 11.20 -14.19
CA SER A 395 22.67 11.49 -12.79
C SER A 395 22.15 12.85 -12.33
N PHE A 396 22.22 13.89 -13.18
CA PHE A 396 21.67 15.19 -12.86
C PHE A 396 20.13 15.16 -12.72
N THR A 397 19.43 14.60 -13.70
CA THR A 397 17.96 14.55 -13.70
C THR A 397 17.42 13.65 -12.59
N SER A 398 18.09 12.53 -12.28
CA SER A 398 17.74 11.67 -11.14
C SER A 398 17.90 12.38 -9.80
N LEU A 399 18.97 13.18 -9.61
CA LEU A 399 19.15 13.98 -8.40
C LEU A 399 18.02 15.00 -8.22
N VAL A 400 17.69 15.76 -9.27
CA VAL A 400 16.61 16.75 -9.23
C VAL A 400 15.26 16.08 -8.99
N SER A 401 14.99 14.95 -9.64
CA SER A 401 13.77 14.17 -9.47
C SER A 401 13.64 13.62 -8.03
N ALA A 402 14.70 13.04 -7.49
CA ALA A 402 14.76 12.54 -6.11
C ALA A 402 14.54 13.66 -5.08
N LEU A 403 15.14 14.84 -5.29
CA LEU A 403 14.90 16.02 -4.45
C LEU A 403 13.43 16.46 -4.50
N GLY A 404 12.83 16.49 -5.69
CA GLY A 404 11.41 16.79 -5.85
C GLY A 404 10.50 15.83 -5.07
N TYR A 405 10.78 14.52 -5.15
CA TYR A 405 10.04 13.50 -4.41
C TYR A 405 10.23 13.63 -2.89
N GLY A 406 11.45 13.90 -2.43
CA GLY A 406 11.75 14.15 -1.02
C GLY A 406 11.03 15.38 -0.46
N ILE A 407 11.00 16.48 -1.23
CA ILE A 407 10.26 17.70 -0.85
C ILE A 407 8.75 17.42 -0.80
N TYR A 408 8.21 16.69 -1.78
CA TYR A 408 6.80 16.26 -1.77
C TYR A 408 6.46 15.49 -0.48
N TRP A 409 7.28 14.49 -0.12
CA TRP A 409 7.04 13.69 1.09
C TRP A 409 7.13 14.53 2.37
N LEU A 410 8.11 15.42 2.45
CA LEU A 410 8.29 16.33 3.59
C LEU A 410 7.10 17.28 3.74
N MET A 411 6.66 17.93 2.66
CA MET A 411 5.52 18.85 2.66
C MET A 411 4.19 18.15 2.92
N ARG A 412 4.09 16.85 2.66
CA ARG A 412 2.90 16.03 2.93
C ARG A 412 2.67 15.82 4.43
N LEU A 413 3.73 15.75 5.25
CA LEU A 413 3.64 15.39 6.67
C LEU A 413 2.64 16.22 7.50
N PRO A 414 2.60 17.56 7.43
CA PRO A 414 1.68 18.37 8.22
C PRO A 414 0.19 18.11 7.89
N LEU A 415 -0.08 17.66 6.66
CA LEU A 415 -1.43 17.43 6.14
C LEU A 415 -2.01 16.08 6.57
N LEU A 416 -1.16 15.10 6.90
CA LEU A 416 -1.58 13.74 7.22
C LEU A 416 -2.54 13.69 8.41
N TRP A 417 -2.24 14.43 9.49
CA TRP A 417 -3.10 14.47 10.68
C TRP A 417 -4.52 14.97 10.35
N PHE A 418 -4.61 16.10 9.64
CA PHE A 418 -5.90 16.67 9.25
C PHE A 418 -6.67 15.77 8.29
N SER A 419 -5.98 15.15 7.32
CA SER A 419 -6.55 14.18 6.38
C SER A 419 -7.23 13.01 7.10
N ARG A 420 -6.63 12.49 8.18
CA ARG A 420 -7.26 11.42 9.00
C ARG A 420 -8.48 11.89 9.79
N VAL A 421 -8.38 13.05 10.44
CA VAL A 421 -9.46 13.56 11.32
C VAL A 421 -10.73 13.85 10.53
N ARG A 422 -10.62 14.45 9.33
CA ARG A 422 -11.78 14.87 8.52
C ARG A 422 -12.67 13.70 8.09
N LEU A 423 -12.08 12.52 7.85
CA LEU A 423 -12.81 11.36 7.32
C LEU A 423 -13.91 10.88 8.27
N TYR A 424 -13.65 10.91 9.59
CA TYR A 424 -14.67 10.53 10.59
C TYR A 424 -15.91 11.45 10.57
N TYR A 425 -15.74 12.73 10.22
CA TYR A 425 -16.85 13.68 10.12
C TYR A 425 -17.65 13.45 8.83
N SER A 426 -16.96 13.21 7.71
CA SER A 426 -17.63 12.93 6.43
C SER A 426 -18.36 11.59 6.44
N ASP A 427 -17.78 10.55 7.07
CA ASP A 427 -18.41 9.24 7.27
C ASP A 427 -19.69 9.33 8.08
N ARG A 428 -19.65 10.07 9.19
CA ARG A 428 -20.82 10.30 10.02
C ARG A 428 -21.93 11.00 9.23
N LEU A 429 -21.59 12.03 8.47
CA LEU A 429 -22.59 12.75 7.69
C LEU A 429 -23.18 11.85 6.60
N ALA A 430 -22.35 11.04 5.94
CA ALA A 430 -22.83 10.07 4.96
C ALA A 430 -23.90 9.16 5.56
N ILE A 431 -23.64 8.60 6.75
CA ILE A 431 -24.57 7.75 7.49
C ILE A 431 -25.83 8.52 7.91
N GLU A 432 -25.71 9.79 8.32
CA GLU A 432 -26.85 10.63 8.70
C GLU A 432 -27.79 10.90 7.53
N ILE A 433 -27.24 11.18 6.35
CA ILE A 433 -28.00 11.52 5.14
C ILE A 433 -28.63 10.26 4.53
N THR A 434 -27.85 9.19 4.37
CA THR A 434 -28.32 7.95 3.72
C THR A 434 -29.08 7.04 4.67
N GLY A 435 -28.78 7.06 5.98
CA GLY A 435 -29.24 6.02 6.89
C GLY A 435 -28.68 4.63 6.56
N ASN A 436 -27.60 4.55 5.77
CA ASN A 436 -27.01 3.30 5.27
C ASN A 436 -25.54 3.13 5.73
N PRO A 437 -25.29 2.75 7.01
CA PRO A 437 -23.93 2.47 7.48
C PRO A 437 -23.29 1.26 6.81
N ASN A 438 -24.09 0.26 6.42
CA ASN A 438 -23.59 -0.94 5.74
C ASN A 438 -23.13 -0.63 4.31
N GLY A 439 -23.87 0.22 3.58
CA GLY A 439 -23.45 0.72 2.27
C GLY A 439 -22.12 1.47 2.31
N LEU A 440 -21.87 2.29 3.34
CA LEU A 440 -20.55 2.94 3.51
C LEU A 440 -19.44 1.90 3.72
N THR A 441 -19.69 0.89 4.54
CA THR A 441 -18.73 -0.18 4.83
C THR A 441 -18.37 -0.95 3.56
N ARG A 442 -19.38 -1.40 2.79
CA ARG A 442 -19.17 -2.09 1.52
C ARG A 442 -18.44 -1.21 0.52
N ALA A 443 -18.84 0.05 0.38
CA ALA A 443 -18.22 0.98 -0.56
C ALA A 443 -16.72 1.18 -0.27
N LEU A 444 -16.34 1.42 1.00
CA LEU A 444 -14.93 1.60 1.37
C LEU A 444 -14.10 0.33 1.13
N LEU A 445 -14.64 -0.84 1.45
CA LEU A 445 -13.95 -2.10 1.20
C LEU A 445 -13.80 -2.37 -0.31
N LYS A 446 -14.86 -2.23 -1.10
CA LYS A 446 -14.83 -2.39 -2.56
C LYS A 446 -13.86 -1.43 -3.23
N ILE A 447 -13.80 -0.17 -2.79
CA ILE A 447 -12.79 0.80 -3.24
C ILE A 447 -11.37 0.27 -2.96
N GLY A 448 -11.11 -0.24 -1.76
CA GLY A 448 -9.81 -0.83 -1.42
C GLY A 448 -9.46 -2.04 -2.30
N LEU A 449 -10.43 -2.94 -2.55
CA LEU A 449 -10.23 -4.08 -3.45
C LEU A 449 -9.91 -3.60 -4.88
N GLY A 450 -10.68 -2.65 -5.42
CA GLY A 450 -10.52 -2.17 -6.79
C GLY A 450 -9.22 -1.39 -6.99
N ILE A 451 -8.75 -0.61 -6.00
CA ILE A 451 -7.43 0.04 -6.08
C ILE A 451 -6.31 -1.01 -6.09
N SER A 452 -6.40 -2.06 -5.28
CA SER A 452 -5.41 -3.15 -5.31
C SER A 452 -5.41 -3.89 -6.64
N GLN A 453 -6.60 -4.13 -7.20
CA GLN A 453 -6.77 -4.77 -8.50
C GLN A 453 -6.16 -3.92 -9.62
N ASP A 454 -6.40 -2.60 -9.62
CA ASP A 454 -5.81 -1.65 -10.57
C ASP A 454 -4.27 -1.72 -10.53
N ILE A 455 -3.67 -1.65 -9.34
CA ILE A 455 -2.20 -1.75 -9.17
C ILE A 455 -1.68 -3.10 -9.67
N GLN A 456 -2.42 -4.19 -9.43
CA GLN A 456 -2.05 -5.52 -9.92
C GLN A 456 -2.11 -5.61 -11.45
N THR A 457 -3.17 -5.08 -12.06
CA THR A 457 -3.39 -5.12 -13.52
C THR A 457 -2.38 -4.25 -14.26
N PHE A 458 -2.15 -3.02 -13.80
CA PHE A 458 -1.21 -2.08 -14.44
C PHE A 458 0.25 -2.29 -14.02
N GLY A 459 0.50 -3.07 -12.97
CA GLY A 459 1.83 -3.40 -12.48
C GLY A 459 2.59 -2.25 -11.82
N ASN A 460 1.94 -1.12 -11.52
CA ASN A 460 2.55 0.03 -10.83
C ASN A 460 1.51 0.90 -10.10
N THR A 461 1.96 1.75 -9.17
CA THR A 461 1.07 2.73 -8.54
C THR A 461 0.84 3.92 -9.48
N SER A 462 -0.42 4.16 -9.87
CA SER A 462 -0.76 5.26 -10.77
C SER A 462 -0.44 6.64 -10.18
N LYS A 463 -0.18 7.63 -11.05
CA LYS A 463 0.11 9.02 -10.65
C LYS A 463 -1.05 9.63 -9.83
N LEU A 464 -2.28 9.28 -10.17
CA LEU A 464 -3.49 9.78 -9.51
C LEU A 464 -3.54 9.31 -8.06
N LEU A 465 -3.35 8.00 -7.85
CA LEU A 465 -3.44 7.36 -6.54
C LEU A 465 -2.42 7.91 -5.53
N GLU A 466 -1.18 8.17 -5.96
CA GLU A 466 -0.16 8.70 -5.07
C GLU A 466 -0.28 10.22 -4.85
N SER A 467 -0.46 11.01 -5.91
CA SER A 467 -0.39 12.47 -5.81
C SER A 467 -1.64 13.10 -5.20
N TYR A 468 -2.81 12.47 -5.36
CA TYR A 468 -4.09 12.94 -4.80
C TYR A 468 -4.58 12.12 -3.61
N ASP A 469 -3.74 11.24 -3.06
CA ASP A 469 -4.04 10.33 -1.95
C ASP A 469 -4.75 11.01 -0.76
N LEU A 470 -4.37 12.23 -0.41
CA LEU A 470 -4.96 12.99 0.70
C LEU A 470 -6.45 13.35 0.51
N LEU A 471 -6.95 13.33 -0.74
CA LEU A 471 -8.34 13.59 -1.07
C LEU A 471 -9.18 12.31 -1.18
N LEU A 472 -8.55 11.16 -1.38
CA LEU A 472 -9.23 9.89 -1.62
C LEU A 472 -9.94 9.38 -0.35
N PRO A 473 -11.04 8.64 -0.49
CA PRO A 473 -11.68 8.00 0.66
C PRO A 473 -10.81 6.89 1.25
N VAL A 474 -10.07 6.13 0.44
CA VAL A 474 -9.19 5.04 0.89
C VAL A 474 -7.80 5.26 0.30
N GLY A 475 -6.77 5.12 1.13
CA GLY A 475 -5.39 5.30 0.71
C GLY A 475 -4.85 4.06 -0.01
N TYR A 476 -4.10 4.27 -1.09
CA TYR A 476 -3.62 3.17 -1.94
C TYR A 476 -2.75 2.15 -1.19
N GLN A 477 -1.98 2.61 -0.18
CA GLN A 477 -1.12 1.71 0.59
C GLN A 477 -1.91 0.75 1.49
N GLN A 478 -3.05 1.18 2.03
CA GLN A 478 -3.96 0.31 2.78
C GLN A 478 -4.81 -0.54 1.84
N ALA A 479 -5.09 -0.05 0.63
CA ALA A 479 -5.79 -0.81 -0.38
C ALA A 479 -4.99 -2.04 -0.82
N ILE A 480 -3.67 -1.91 -1.03
CA ILE A 480 -2.77 -3.03 -1.38
C ILE A 480 -2.93 -4.19 -0.37
N THR A 481 -2.97 -3.89 0.93
CA THR A 481 -3.09 -4.93 1.96
C THR A 481 -4.49 -5.52 2.00
N LEU A 482 -5.52 -4.68 1.94
CA LEU A 482 -6.90 -5.11 2.01
C LEU A 482 -7.29 -5.98 0.80
N GLY A 483 -6.93 -5.52 -0.40
CA GLY A 483 -7.27 -6.16 -1.67
C GLY A 483 -6.54 -7.47 -1.92
N SER A 484 -5.28 -7.57 -1.48
CA SER A 484 -4.45 -8.73 -1.73
C SER A 484 -4.86 -9.98 -0.96
N PHE A 485 -5.34 -9.84 0.28
CA PHE A 485 -5.57 -10.99 1.17
C PHE A 485 -7.04 -11.31 1.41
N SER A 486 -7.94 -10.38 1.08
CA SER A 486 -9.39 -10.59 1.21
C SER A 486 -9.94 -11.80 0.44
N PRO A 487 -9.40 -12.20 -0.74
CA PRO A 487 -9.88 -13.41 -1.43
C PRO A 487 -9.70 -14.71 -0.65
N GLN A 488 -8.67 -14.77 0.21
CA GLN A 488 -8.28 -15.99 0.94
C GLN A 488 -8.65 -15.94 2.42
N THR A 489 -8.81 -14.73 2.98
CA THR A 489 -9.06 -14.51 4.41
C THR A 489 -10.21 -13.52 4.63
N PRO A 490 -11.15 -13.80 5.54
CA PRO A 490 -12.23 -12.87 5.87
C PRO A 490 -11.71 -11.50 6.32
N PHE A 491 -12.44 -10.43 5.98
CA PHE A 491 -12.08 -9.07 6.36
C PHE A 491 -11.94 -8.91 7.88
N GLU A 492 -12.79 -9.56 8.66
CA GLU A 492 -12.77 -9.49 10.13
C GLU A 492 -11.44 -9.96 10.71
N THR A 493 -10.79 -10.94 10.07
CA THR A 493 -9.50 -11.47 10.49
C THR A 493 -8.36 -10.51 10.14
N ILE A 494 -8.35 -9.96 8.92
CA ILE A 494 -7.34 -9.00 8.46
C ILE A 494 -7.40 -7.71 9.31
N LEU A 495 -8.61 -7.22 9.56
CA LEU A 495 -8.87 -5.97 10.27
C LEU A 495 -8.75 -6.10 11.78
N LYS A 496 -8.59 -7.32 12.31
CA LYS A 496 -8.43 -7.56 13.74
C LYS A 496 -7.28 -6.75 14.32
N TRP A 497 -6.12 -6.75 13.65
CA TRP A 497 -4.94 -5.99 14.09
C TRP A 497 -5.25 -4.49 14.20
N ASP A 498 -5.98 -3.92 13.25
CA ASP A 498 -6.35 -2.50 13.24
C ASP A 498 -7.18 -2.10 14.49
N CYS A 499 -8.01 -3.03 14.98
CA CYS A 499 -8.91 -2.80 16.11
C CYS A 499 -8.26 -3.13 17.47
N THR A 500 -7.41 -4.16 17.53
CA THR A 500 -6.84 -4.66 18.79
C THR A 500 -5.49 -4.03 19.12
N ASN A 501 -4.74 -3.55 18.12
CA ASN A 501 -3.40 -3.03 18.37
C ASN A 501 -3.45 -1.75 19.21
N LEU A 502 -2.73 -1.82 20.33
CA LEU A 502 -2.63 -0.80 21.34
C LEU A 502 -1.76 0.42 20.95
N TYR A 503 -1.01 0.31 19.85
CA TYR A 503 -0.08 1.33 19.31
C TYR A 503 -0.52 1.86 17.95
N ARG A 504 -1.72 1.51 17.47
CA ARG A 504 -2.24 1.93 16.17
C ARG A 504 -2.12 3.44 15.90
N ASP A 505 -2.46 4.29 16.88
CA ASP A 505 -2.46 5.75 16.76
C ASP A 505 -1.06 6.31 16.43
N TRP A 506 -0.03 5.61 16.90
CA TRP A 506 1.36 5.94 16.69
C TRP A 506 1.86 5.43 15.34
N LEU A 507 1.48 4.19 14.97
CA LEU A 507 1.89 3.55 13.72
C LEU A 507 1.28 4.20 12.47
N ILE A 508 0.21 4.98 12.62
CA ILE A 508 -0.45 5.72 11.52
C ILE A 508 0.08 7.14 11.29
N ILE A 509 1.12 7.60 12.01
CA ILE A 509 1.58 9.00 11.89
C ILE A 509 1.94 9.36 10.44
N SER A 510 2.59 8.44 9.74
CA SER A 510 2.99 8.57 8.32
C SER A 510 1.89 8.21 7.31
N ALA A 511 0.74 7.71 7.77
CA ALA A 511 -0.39 7.33 6.93
C ALA A 511 -1.34 8.52 6.71
N SER A 512 -1.87 8.66 5.49
CA SER A 512 -2.86 9.68 5.11
C SER A 512 -4.24 9.39 5.69
N HIS A 513 -4.58 8.12 5.83
CA HIS A 513 -5.89 7.65 6.29
C HIS A 513 -5.78 6.99 7.67
N PRO A 514 -6.87 7.02 8.48
CA PRO A 514 -6.94 6.15 9.66
C PRO A 514 -6.89 4.69 9.21
N LEU A 515 -6.58 3.77 10.14
CA LEU A 515 -6.69 2.36 9.82
C LEU A 515 -8.12 2.02 9.43
N ILE A 516 -8.27 1.22 8.38
CA ILE A 516 -9.58 0.90 7.83
C ILE A 516 -10.43 0.14 8.86
N GLY A 517 -9.87 -0.79 9.65
CA GLY A 517 -10.61 -1.48 10.71
C GLY A 517 -11.11 -0.55 11.82
N GLU A 518 -10.28 0.42 12.25
CA GLU A 518 -10.69 1.43 13.23
C GLU A 518 -11.80 2.33 12.67
N ARG A 519 -11.67 2.75 11.42
CA ARG A 519 -12.65 3.59 10.73
C ARG A 519 -14.00 2.89 10.59
N LEU A 520 -14.01 1.61 10.22
CA LEU A 520 -15.24 0.81 10.03
C LEU A 520 -16.00 0.50 11.34
N HIS A 521 -15.36 0.71 12.50
CA HIS A 521 -16.06 0.64 13.78
C HIS A 521 -17.11 1.77 13.93
N LEU A 522 -16.96 2.90 13.24
CA LEU A 522 -17.93 3.99 13.26
C LEU A 522 -19.27 3.60 12.59
N PRO A 523 -19.29 3.15 11.32
CA PRO A 523 -20.48 2.55 10.71
C PRO A 523 -21.11 1.45 11.56
N THR A 524 -20.29 0.54 12.12
CA THR A 524 -20.75 -0.56 12.98
C THR A 524 -21.53 -0.05 14.20
N ARG A 525 -21.00 0.96 14.90
CA ARG A 525 -21.71 1.61 16.03
C ARG A 525 -23.03 2.23 15.61
N TYR A 526 -23.08 2.86 14.44
CA TYR A 526 -24.31 3.44 13.93
C TYR A 526 -25.32 2.39 13.47
N ALA A 527 -24.89 1.27 12.90
CA ALA A 527 -25.76 0.14 12.59
C ALA A 527 -26.48 -0.35 13.85
N HIS A 528 -25.74 -0.58 14.95
CA HIS A 528 -26.35 -0.93 16.24
C HIS A 528 -27.28 0.16 16.79
N PHE A 529 -26.91 1.43 16.70
CA PHE A 529 -27.77 2.55 17.11
C PHE A 529 -29.10 2.61 16.31
N LEU A 530 -29.02 2.29 15.02
CA LEU A 530 -30.15 2.23 14.10
C LEU A 530 -30.92 0.89 14.17
N LYS A 531 -30.47 -0.05 15.02
CA LYS A 531 -31.03 -1.40 15.19
C LYS A 531 -30.98 -2.23 13.89
N ILE A 532 -29.87 -2.16 13.18
CA ILE A 532 -29.58 -2.95 11.99
C ILE A 532 -28.36 -3.80 12.28
N GLU A 533 -28.32 -5.01 11.71
CA GLU A 533 -27.13 -5.84 11.75
C GLU A 533 -26.00 -5.19 10.93
N PRO A 534 -24.78 -5.11 11.47
CA PRO A 534 -23.65 -4.54 10.77
C PRO A 534 -23.19 -5.47 9.63
N GLU A 535 -22.62 -4.88 8.57
CA GLU A 535 -22.02 -5.62 7.45
C GLU A 535 -20.84 -6.49 7.89
N LEU A 536 -20.06 -6.03 8.87
CA LEU A 536 -18.91 -6.72 9.45
C LEU A 536 -19.05 -6.81 10.97
N GLU A 537 -18.69 -7.97 11.51
CA GLU A 537 -18.59 -8.17 12.96
C GLU A 537 -17.14 -7.96 13.41
N LEU A 538 -16.78 -6.70 13.61
CA LEU A 538 -15.43 -6.33 14.05
C LEU A 538 -15.25 -6.61 15.54
N PRO A 539 -14.04 -7.04 15.98
CA PRO A 539 -13.73 -7.17 17.39
C PRO A 539 -13.86 -5.80 18.10
N PRO A 540 -14.16 -5.80 19.40
CA PRO A 540 -14.33 -4.56 20.15
C PRO A 540 -13.05 -3.72 20.08
N LEU A 541 -13.21 -2.43 19.75
CA LEU A 541 -12.07 -1.51 19.69
C LEU A 541 -11.44 -1.38 21.08
N THR A 542 -10.13 -1.63 21.17
CA THR A 542 -9.38 -1.39 22.41
C THR A 542 -9.44 0.10 22.75
N PRO A 543 -9.93 0.48 23.94
CA PRO A 543 -10.10 1.89 24.28
C PRO A 543 -8.74 2.59 24.38
N PRO A 544 -8.66 3.88 23.99
CA PRO A 544 -7.44 4.65 24.21
C PRO A 544 -7.16 4.73 25.72
N ILE A 545 -5.89 4.60 26.09
CA ILE A 545 -5.47 4.58 27.50
C ILE A 545 -5.65 5.97 28.08
N ARG A 546 -6.54 6.09 29.07
CA ARG A 546 -6.90 7.37 29.69
C ARG A 546 -6.14 7.66 30.99
N ASN A 547 -5.56 6.64 31.62
CA ASN A 547 -4.83 6.77 32.89
C ASN A 547 -3.33 6.99 32.66
N ASN A 548 -2.77 8.06 33.23
CA ASN A 548 -1.35 8.41 33.09
C ASN A 548 -0.42 7.33 33.67
N THR A 549 -0.83 6.66 34.74
CA THR A 549 -0.07 5.57 35.36
C THR A 549 -0.01 4.33 34.46
N ALA A 550 -1.14 3.96 33.85
CA ALA A 550 -1.22 2.87 32.87
C ALA A 550 -0.47 3.20 31.57
N LEU A 551 -0.43 4.48 31.19
CA LEU A 551 0.35 4.96 30.05
C LEU A 551 1.86 4.84 30.32
N LEU A 552 2.33 5.27 31.50
CA LEU A 552 3.71 5.15 31.93
C LEU A 552 4.17 3.69 32.08
N SER A 553 3.35 2.83 32.69
CA SER A 553 3.67 1.40 32.81
C SER A 553 3.75 0.71 31.44
N LYS A 554 2.93 1.13 30.48
CA LYS A 554 2.98 0.61 29.11
C LYS A 554 4.17 1.11 28.29
N ILE A 555 4.58 2.38 28.46
CA ILE A 555 5.84 2.89 27.88
C ILE A 555 7.03 2.09 28.42
N LYS A 556 7.02 1.79 29.73
CA LYS A 556 8.05 0.99 30.39
C LYS A 556 8.10 -0.45 29.87
N ASN A 557 6.95 -1.09 29.67
CA ASN A 557 6.86 -2.51 29.29
C ASN A 557 6.98 -2.76 27.77
N SER A 558 6.82 -1.74 26.93
CA SER A 558 6.79 -1.92 25.47
C SER A 558 7.41 -0.73 24.74
N TYR A 559 8.59 -0.29 25.20
CA TYR A 559 9.37 0.77 24.56
C TYR A 559 9.63 0.50 23.07
N LYS A 560 9.70 -0.77 22.65
CA LYS A 560 9.85 -1.18 21.24
C LYS A 560 8.76 -0.61 20.33
N ALA A 561 7.53 -0.46 20.83
CA ALA A 561 6.37 -0.09 20.03
C ALA A 561 6.18 1.42 19.81
N LEU A 562 7.06 2.27 20.34
CA LEU A 562 7.00 3.71 20.07
C LEU A 562 7.38 4.00 18.60
N PRO A 563 6.64 4.87 17.89
CA PRO A 563 6.87 5.15 16.48
C PRO A 563 8.15 5.98 16.27
N LEU A 564 8.54 6.75 17.29
CA LEU A 564 9.85 7.37 17.33
C LEU A 564 10.93 6.26 17.32
N LEU A 565 10.78 5.20 18.11
CA LEU A 565 11.71 4.06 18.09
C LEU A 565 11.61 3.17 16.84
N GLN A 566 10.49 3.22 16.09
CA GLN A 566 10.38 2.59 14.79
C GLN A 566 11.26 3.28 13.73
N SER A 567 11.49 4.59 13.89
CA SER A 567 12.43 5.38 13.08
C SER A 567 13.52 5.96 13.97
N SER A 568 14.60 5.20 14.19
CA SER A 568 15.77 5.63 14.97
C SER A 568 16.28 7.02 14.59
N VAL A 569 16.18 7.36 13.31
CA VAL A 569 16.45 8.69 12.74
C VAL A 569 15.61 9.78 13.42
N LEU A 570 14.28 9.63 13.46
CA LEU A 570 13.38 10.63 14.02
C LEU A 570 13.51 10.71 15.55
N PHE A 571 13.64 9.57 16.23
CA PHE A 571 13.85 9.56 17.68
C PHE A 571 15.15 10.21 18.08
N GLY A 572 16.26 9.88 17.42
CA GLY A 572 17.57 10.45 17.71
C GLY A 572 17.57 11.98 17.52
N LEU A 573 16.89 12.47 16.48
CA LEU A 573 16.75 13.90 16.22
C LEU A 573 15.90 14.59 17.30
N MET A 574 14.75 14.01 17.66
CA MET A 574 13.89 14.54 18.71
C MET A 574 14.57 14.55 20.08
N LEU A 575 15.22 13.44 20.46
CA LEU A 575 16.00 13.33 21.69
C LEU A 575 17.11 14.38 21.72
N GLY A 576 17.79 14.57 20.59
CA GLY A 576 18.79 15.61 20.40
C GLY A 576 18.24 17.02 20.60
N ILE A 577 17.10 17.35 20.00
CA ILE A 577 16.43 18.66 20.18
C ILE A 577 16.03 18.88 21.64
N VAL A 578 15.49 17.86 22.30
CA VAL A 578 15.11 17.94 23.72
C VAL A 578 16.36 18.16 24.58
N LEU A 579 17.43 17.42 24.33
CA LEU A 579 18.71 17.57 25.03
C LEU A 579 19.30 18.97 24.83
N ARG A 580 19.29 19.49 23.60
CA ARG A 580 19.66 20.87 23.27
C ARG A 580 18.86 21.87 24.09
N GLY A 581 17.53 21.74 24.09
CA GLY A 581 16.63 22.64 24.81
C GLY A 581 16.92 22.61 26.32
N PHE A 582 17.09 21.41 26.88
CA PHE A 582 17.43 21.21 28.29
C PHE A 582 18.76 21.88 28.68
N LEU A 583 19.84 21.62 27.95
CA LEU A 583 21.15 22.24 28.19
C LEU A 583 21.09 23.77 28.05
N TRP A 584 20.37 24.27 27.04
CA TRP A 584 20.16 25.71 26.87
C TRP A 584 19.40 26.32 28.07
N THR A 585 18.35 25.66 28.57
CA THR A 585 17.61 26.13 29.74
C THR A 585 18.46 26.15 31.00
N ILE A 586 19.30 25.13 31.24
CA ILE A 586 20.22 25.12 32.39
C ILE A 586 21.20 26.30 32.29
N GLY A 587 21.77 26.54 31.10
CA GLY A 587 22.66 27.68 30.90
C GLY A 587 21.95 29.00 31.22
N LYS A 588 20.70 29.17 30.76
CA LYS A 588 19.90 30.36 31.04
C LYS A 588 19.54 30.55 32.51
N ILE A 589 19.19 29.48 33.21
CA ILE A 589 18.93 29.51 34.66
C ILE A 589 20.22 29.82 35.42
N SER A 590 21.35 29.27 34.97
CA SER A 590 22.66 29.53 35.55
C SER A 590 23.11 30.99 35.39
N ASP A 591 22.87 31.58 34.23
CA ASP A 591 23.07 33.01 33.95
C ASP A 591 22.21 33.86 34.90
N TRP A 592 20.94 33.50 35.07
CA TRP A 592 20.03 34.16 36.00
C TRP A 592 20.45 34.03 37.48
N LEU A 593 21.00 32.87 37.88
CA LEU A 593 21.52 32.60 39.22
C LEU A 593 22.98 33.04 39.42
N ASN A 594 23.62 33.61 38.41
CA ASN A 594 25.01 34.05 38.40
C ASN A 594 26.05 32.96 38.75
N ILE A 595 25.78 31.71 38.35
CA ILE A 595 26.69 30.57 38.52
C ILE A 595 27.67 30.58 37.34
N GLY A 596 28.82 31.25 37.49
CA GLY A 596 29.76 31.57 36.40
C GLY A 596 30.19 30.38 35.51
N ASN A 597 30.36 29.19 36.07
CA ASN A 597 30.89 28.03 35.35
C ASN A 597 29.93 27.43 34.30
N LEU A 598 28.65 27.80 34.29
CA LEU A 598 27.62 27.18 33.44
C LEU A 598 26.94 28.18 32.47
N ILE A 599 27.30 29.47 32.53
CA ILE A 599 26.74 30.53 31.67
C ILE A 599 27.06 30.28 30.19
N TRP A 600 28.28 29.78 29.90
CA TRP A 600 28.73 29.49 28.53
C TRP A 600 27.78 28.55 27.77
N MET A 601 27.08 27.66 28.49
CA MET A 601 26.29 26.59 27.90
C MET A 601 25.11 27.08 27.05
N HIS A 602 24.51 28.24 27.38
CA HIS A 602 23.43 28.79 26.56
C HIS A 602 23.94 29.59 25.34
N ASN A 603 25.21 30.02 25.34
CA ASN A 603 25.84 30.78 24.25
C ASN A 603 26.63 29.89 23.29
N ALA A 604 26.95 28.66 23.67
CA ALA A 604 27.67 27.70 22.84
C ALA A 604 26.75 27.02 21.81
N ALA A 605 26.26 27.79 20.83
CA ALA A 605 25.42 27.27 19.75
C ALA A 605 26.03 26.07 18.98
N PRO A 606 27.35 26.06 18.65
CA PRO A 606 27.99 24.90 18.02
C PRO A 606 27.93 23.63 18.89
N PHE A 607 28.21 23.75 20.20
CA PHE A 607 28.09 22.65 21.16
C PHE A 607 26.65 22.10 21.21
N LEU A 608 25.68 22.99 21.37
CA LEU A 608 24.26 22.64 21.42
C LEU A 608 23.76 22.01 20.12
N ASN A 609 24.30 22.40 18.95
CA ASN A 609 24.01 21.76 17.66
C ASN A 609 24.65 20.37 17.60
N ALA A 610 25.89 20.23 18.08
CA ALA A 610 26.61 18.97 18.11
C ALA A 610 25.90 17.92 18.97
N CYS A 611 25.34 18.31 20.13
CA CYS A 611 24.55 17.41 20.97
C CYS A 611 23.39 16.75 20.20
N VAL A 612 22.74 17.49 19.29
CA VAL A 612 21.65 16.94 18.47
C VAL A 612 22.16 15.84 17.55
N LEU A 613 23.29 16.08 16.87
CA LEU A 613 23.88 15.15 15.91
C LEU A 613 24.50 13.93 16.57
N ILE A 614 25.12 14.10 17.74
CA ILE A 614 25.70 13.01 18.52
C ILE A 614 24.60 12.12 19.09
N ALA A 615 23.54 12.71 19.67
CA ALA A 615 22.38 11.96 20.15
C ALA A 615 21.71 11.18 19.01
N PHE A 616 21.60 11.80 17.84
CA PHE A 616 21.12 11.15 16.62
C PHE A 616 21.97 9.94 16.22
N SER A 617 23.29 10.10 16.20
CA SER A 617 24.23 9.02 15.85
C SER A 617 24.17 7.84 16.84
N ILE A 618 24.23 8.11 18.14
CA ILE A 618 24.19 7.08 19.19
C ILE A 618 22.89 6.27 19.12
N CYS A 619 21.75 6.94 18.92
CA CYS A 619 20.46 6.26 18.81
C CYS A 619 20.41 5.27 17.63
N ILE A 620 20.98 5.65 16.49
CA ILE A 620 21.07 4.77 15.33
C ILE A 620 21.91 3.53 15.65
N PHE A 621 23.09 3.69 16.25
CA PHE A 621 23.98 2.57 16.57
C PHE A 621 23.34 1.57 17.55
N ILE A 622 22.63 2.05 18.56
CA ILE A 622 21.93 1.19 19.53
C ILE A 622 20.78 0.43 18.85
N TRP A 623 20.10 1.07 17.91
CA TRP A 623 18.90 0.52 17.27
C TRP A 623 19.19 -0.49 16.17
N ILE A 624 20.24 -0.25 15.38
CA ILE A 624 20.42 -0.92 14.08
C ILE A 624 20.56 -2.44 14.19
N ASN A 625 21.36 -2.94 15.14
CA ASN A 625 21.57 -4.38 15.32
C ASN A 625 20.31 -5.10 15.84
N SER A 626 19.51 -4.42 16.67
CA SER A 626 18.25 -4.99 17.15
C SER A 626 17.17 -4.99 16.07
N TYR A 627 17.22 -4.03 15.15
CA TYR A 627 16.21 -3.90 14.11
C TYR A 627 16.55 -4.80 12.90
N PHE A 628 17.81 -4.91 12.49
CA PHE A 628 18.29 -5.77 11.40
C PHE A 628 19.18 -6.91 11.93
N PRO A 629 18.61 -7.92 12.61
CA PRO A 629 19.38 -9.09 13.00
C PRO A 629 19.71 -9.95 11.77
N ASP A 630 20.88 -10.59 11.79
CA ASP A 630 21.34 -11.46 10.71
C ASP A 630 20.32 -12.55 10.38
N ILE A 631 20.09 -12.79 9.08
CA ILE A 631 19.18 -13.84 8.62
C ILE A 631 19.93 -15.17 8.59
N GLU A 632 19.66 -16.02 9.57
CA GLU A 632 20.16 -17.40 9.61
C GLU A 632 19.24 -18.35 8.82
N ALA A 633 19.82 -19.25 8.03
CA ALA A 633 19.08 -20.20 7.19
C ALA A 633 18.05 -21.06 7.94
N ASN A 634 18.27 -21.31 9.24
CA ASN A 634 17.37 -22.12 10.06
C ASN A 634 16.10 -21.38 10.52
N ASN A 635 16.09 -20.04 10.44
CA ASN A 635 15.01 -19.21 10.98
C ASN A 635 14.13 -18.56 9.89
N ILE A 636 14.38 -18.86 8.61
CA ILE A 636 13.66 -18.24 7.48
C ILE A 636 12.33 -18.95 7.25
N TRP A 637 11.24 -18.17 7.18
CA TRP A 637 9.96 -18.65 6.69
C TRP A 637 9.96 -18.65 5.17
N ALA A 638 10.03 -19.84 4.55
CA ALA A 638 9.97 -20.00 3.10
C ALA A 638 8.51 -20.05 2.62
N GLN A 639 8.13 -19.11 1.74
CA GLN A 639 6.78 -18.97 1.18
C GLN A 639 5.64 -19.03 2.21
N PRO A 640 5.69 -18.26 3.31
CA PRO A 640 4.62 -18.27 4.29
C PRO A 640 3.31 -17.80 3.67
N ASN A 641 2.18 -18.33 4.18
CA ASN A 641 0.88 -17.72 3.89
C ASN A 641 0.83 -16.34 4.55
N LEU A 642 1.00 -15.33 3.71
CA LEU A 642 1.05 -13.94 4.10
C LEU A 642 -0.21 -13.50 4.87
N GLY A 643 -1.40 -13.99 4.50
CA GLY A 643 -2.66 -13.68 5.19
C GLY A 643 -2.63 -14.01 6.68
N ALA A 644 -1.96 -15.12 7.06
CA ALA A 644 -1.80 -15.52 8.46
C ALA A 644 -0.85 -14.59 9.23
N PHE A 645 0.23 -14.13 8.59
CA PHE A 645 1.17 -13.16 9.15
C PHE A 645 0.50 -11.80 9.39
N PHE A 646 -0.32 -11.34 8.44
CA PHE A 646 -1.07 -10.08 8.57
C PHE A 646 -2.13 -10.11 9.67
N SER A 647 -2.73 -11.28 9.87
CA SER A 647 -3.81 -11.50 10.82
C SER A 647 -3.34 -11.58 12.27
N ASN A 648 -2.03 -11.71 12.51
CA ASN A 648 -1.49 -11.85 13.86
C ASN A 648 -1.55 -10.51 14.62
N PRO A 649 -2.39 -10.38 15.67
CA PRO A 649 -2.62 -9.13 16.37
C PRO A 649 -1.41 -8.63 17.17
N ASP A 650 -0.49 -9.53 17.53
CA ASP A 650 0.63 -9.23 18.43
C ASP A 650 1.88 -8.75 17.69
N THR A 651 1.90 -8.85 16.35
CA THR A 651 3.05 -8.43 15.54
C THR A 651 3.17 -6.92 15.47
N LEU A 652 4.39 -6.42 15.70
CA LEU A 652 4.75 -5.02 15.59
C LEU A 652 5.79 -4.79 14.49
N SER A 653 5.99 -3.53 14.13
CA SER A 653 7.01 -3.16 13.12
C SER A 653 8.44 -3.52 13.55
N PRO A 654 8.88 -3.32 14.80
CA PRO A 654 10.25 -3.66 15.20
C PRO A 654 10.54 -5.17 15.26
N ASP A 655 9.51 -6.02 15.29
CA ASP A 655 9.71 -7.47 15.33
C ASP A 655 10.33 -7.92 14.00
N SER A 656 11.45 -8.62 14.07
CA SER A 656 12.17 -9.12 12.91
C SER A 656 11.66 -10.53 12.59
N GLN A 657 10.81 -10.65 11.58
CA GLN A 657 10.34 -11.94 11.08
C GLN A 657 10.99 -12.21 9.71
N PRO A 658 12.13 -12.93 9.67
CA PRO A 658 12.82 -13.20 8.41
C PRO A 658 11.98 -14.14 7.53
N LEU A 659 11.79 -13.76 6.27
CA LEU A 659 11.04 -14.56 5.30
C LEU A 659 11.68 -14.53 3.91
N GLU A 660 11.30 -15.52 3.13
CA GLU A 660 11.65 -15.65 1.72
C GLU A 660 10.37 -15.83 0.90
N LEU A 661 10.17 -14.94 -0.07
CA LEU A 661 8.99 -14.93 -0.94
C LEU A 661 9.41 -14.86 -2.41
N THR A 662 8.67 -15.57 -3.26
CA THR A 662 8.89 -15.60 -4.70
C THR A 662 7.70 -14.96 -5.39
N GLY A 663 7.96 -14.11 -6.36
CA GLY A 663 6.90 -13.43 -7.08
C GLY A 663 7.40 -12.50 -8.17
N THR A 664 6.47 -11.87 -8.87
CA THR A 664 6.77 -10.85 -9.87
C THR A 664 6.99 -9.51 -9.19
N LEU A 665 8.09 -8.84 -9.52
CA LEU A 665 8.36 -7.50 -9.03
C LEU A 665 7.57 -6.47 -9.84
N LEU A 666 6.69 -5.73 -9.18
CA LEU A 666 5.88 -4.64 -9.74
C LEU A 666 6.43 -3.27 -9.30
N GLY A 667 6.17 -2.25 -10.11
CA GLY A 667 6.59 -0.88 -9.82
C GLY A 667 6.73 -0.01 -11.06
N ARG A 668 6.82 1.31 -10.85
CA ARG A 668 7.24 2.24 -11.91
C ARG A 668 8.65 1.93 -12.38
N ARG A 669 8.91 2.18 -13.66
CA ARG A 669 10.23 1.99 -14.28
C ARG A 669 11.07 3.27 -14.24
N GLY A 670 12.37 3.09 -14.35
CA GLY A 670 13.28 4.19 -14.66
C GLY A 670 13.39 5.23 -13.55
N LEU A 671 13.63 6.49 -13.90
CA LEU A 671 13.83 7.58 -12.95
C LEU A 671 12.61 7.84 -12.06
N LEU A 672 11.41 7.44 -12.49
CA LEU A 672 10.18 7.49 -11.68
C LEU A 672 10.17 6.51 -10.49
N ASN A 673 11.14 5.61 -10.41
CA ASN A 673 11.32 4.72 -9.27
C ASN A 673 12.77 4.70 -8.80
N TRP A 674 13.46 5.83 -9.00
CA TRP A 674 14.87 5.96 -8.71
C TRP A 674 15.22 5.69 -7.25
N LEU A 675 14.33 5.97 -6.31
CA LEU A 675 14.53 5.74 -4.88
C LEU A 675 13.99 4.38 -4.43
N GLY A 676 13.48 3.55 -5.35
CA GLY A 676 12.73 2.33 -4.99
C GLY A 676 11.43 2.63 -4.26
N GLN A 677 10.83 3.81 -4.50
CA GLN A 677 9.63 4.28 -3.80
C GLN A 677 8.36 3.49 -4.14
N ASP A 678 8.33 2.83 -5.31
CA ASP A 678 7.22 2.02 -5.81
C ASP A 678 7.73 0.62 -6.16
N LEU A 679 8.05 -0.17 -5.13
CA LEU A 679 8.42 -1.58 -5.27
C LEU A 679 7.38 -2.44 -4.55
N ILE A 680 6.73 -3.31 -5.31
CA ILE A 680 5.66 -4.19 -4.81
C ILE A 680 5.96 -5.60 -5.31
N LEU A 681 5.97 -6.58 -4.41
CA LEU A 681 6.09 -7.99 -4.78
C LEU A 681 4.70 -8.58 -4.96
N GLN A 682 4.40 -9.09 -6.14
CA GLN A 682 3.21 -9.88 -6.40
C GLN A 682 3.53 -11.37 -6.22
N THR A 683 3.04 -11.93 -5.11
CA THR A 683 3.18 -13.35 -4.79
C THR A 683 1.91 -14.12 -5.17
N SER A 684 1.92 -15.45 -5.05
CA SER A 684 0.72 -16.29 -5.18
C SER A 684 -0.36 -15.98 -4.13
N THR A 685 0.00 -15.33 -3.01
CA THR A 685 -0.90 -15.03 -1.89
C THR A 685 -1.35 -13.57 -1.84
N GLY A 686 -0.78 -12.70 -2.70
CA GLY A 686 -1.13 -11.28 -2.75
C GLY A 686 0.05 -10.34 -3.00
N LEU A 687 -0.23 -9.03 -3.03
CA LEU A 687 0.75 -7.96 -3.16
C LEU A 687 1.31 -7.54 -1.80
N VAL A 688 2.63 -7.33 -1.72
CA VAL A 688 3.29 -6.77 -0.53
C VAL A 688 4.28 -5.69 -0.94
N LYS A 689 4.26 -4.56 -0.23
CA LYS A 689 5.22 -3.48 -0.46
C LYS A 689 6.62 -3.88 -0.01
N LEU A 690 7.63 -3.54 -0.81
CA LEU A 690 9.03 -3.72 -0.49
C LEU A 690 9.67 -2.39 -0.12
N HIS A 691 10.54 -2.40 0.89
CA HIS A 691 11.46 -1.31 1.18
C HIS A 691 12.88 -1.75 0.82
N PHE A 692 13.46 -1.05 -0.16
CA PHE A 692 14.78 -1.35 -0.68
C PHE A 692 15.67 -0.11 -0.60
N PHE A 693 16.81 -0.24 0.09
CA PHE A 693 17.86 0.78 0.10
C PHE A 693 19.22 0.10 -0.14
N SER A 694 19.94 0.59 -1.13
CA SER A 694 21.32 0.17 -1.40
C SER A 694 22.30 0.74 -0.38
N ILE A 695 23.58 0.38 -0.51
CA ILE A 695 24.67 0.75 0.44
C ILE A 695 24.87 2.27 0.63
N LEU A 696 24.67 3.07 -0.42
CA LEU A 696 24.72 4.53 -0.39
C LEU A 696 23.30 5.15 -0.42
N GLY A 697 22.30 4.36 -0.07
CA GLY A 697 20.89 4.75 -0.04
C GLY A 697 20.45 5.41 -1.35
N PRO A 698 19.78 6.59 -1.28
CA PRO A 698 19.33 7.37 -2.44
C PRO A 698 20.43 7.70 -3.47
N PHE A 699 21.68 7.83 -3.02
CA PHE A 699 22.80 8.24 -3.87
C PHE A 699 23.43 7.07 -4.63
N SER A 700 23.16 5.83 -4.20
CA SER A 700 23.75 4.63 -4.79
C SER A 700 23.49 4.52 -6.29
N ASN A 701 22.31 4.94 -6.74
CA ASN A 701 21.91 4.83 -8.13
C ASN A 701 22.64 5.86 -9.02
N LEU A 702 23.23 6.92 -8.44
CA LEU A 702 24.08 7.89 -9.17
C LEU A 702 25.40 7.26 -9.62
N LEU A 703 25.83 6.18 -8.97
CA LEU A 703 27.01 5.43 -9.35
C LEU A 703 26.64 4.30 -10.33
N PRO A 704 27.55 3.94 -11.25
CA PRO A 704 27.36 2.78 -12.11
C PRO A 704 27.23 1.51 -11.26
N GLN A 705 26.09 0.81 -11.39
CA GLN A 705 25.85 -0.47 -10.75
C GLN A 705 25.59 -1.53 -11.82
N PRO A 706 26.02 -2.78 -11.61
CA PRO A 706 25.82 -3.85 -12.57
C PRO A 706 24.34 -4.20 -12.75
N ILE A 707 23.55 -4.15 -11.66
CA ILE A 707 22.12 -4.49 -11.64
C ILE A 707 21.45 -3.63 -10.58
N ARG A 708 20.34 -2.95 -10.94
CA ARG A 708 19.50 -2.21 -10.00
C ARG A 708 18.22 -2.99 -9.72
N ALA A 709 17.62 -2.77 -8.54
CA ALA A 709 16.31 -3.35 -8.21
C ALA A 709 15.23 -2.95 -9.23
N ASN A 710 15.27 -1.71 -9.71
CA ASN A 710 14.36 -1.18 -10.73
C ASN A 710 14.51 -1.89 -12.10
N ASP A 711 15.69 -2.45 -12.41
CA ASP A 711 15.92 -3.22 -13.64
C ASP A 711 15.28 -4.63 -13.57
N LEU A 712 14.79 -5.03 -12.39
CA LEU A 712 14.14 -6.31 -12.14
C LEU A 712 12.60 -6.23 -12.19
N ILE A 713 12.03 -5.06 -12.47
CA ILE A 713 10.58 -4.89 -12.61
C ILE A 713 10.04 -5.73 -13.78
N GLU A 714 8.88 -6.34 -13.56
CA GLU A 714 8.22 -7.35 -14.38
C GLU A 714 8.96 -8.71 -14.49
N LYS A 715 9.99 -8.94 -13.67
CA LYS A 715 10.68 -10.24 -13.60
C LYS A 715 10.25 -11.04 -12.38
N GLN A 716 10.33 -12.36 -12.49
CA GLN A 716 10.25 -13.26 -11.35
C GLN A 716 11.49 -13.10 -10.48
N VAL A 717 11.27 -12.85 -9.20
CA VAL A 717 12.31 -12.64 -8.21
C VAL A 717 12.02 -13.40 -6.93
N THR A 718 13.09 -13.80 -6.25
CA THR A 718 13.07 -14.30 -4.88
C THR A 718 13.55 -13.20 -3.96
N VAL A 719 12.70 -12.74 -3.06
CA VAL A 719 13.00 -11.68 -2.10
C VAL A 719 13.22 -12.31 -0.74
N THR A 720 14.39 -12.07 -0.15
CA THR A 720 14.67 -12.38 1.26
C THR A 720 14.71 -11.08 2.07
N GLY A 721 14.15 -11.09 3.27
CA GLY A 721 14.13 -9.90 4.12
C GLY A 721 13.32 -10.10 5.41
N TRP A 722 13.06 -8.99 6.10
CA TRP A 722 12.29 -8.98 7.35
C TRP A 722 10.90 -8.43 7.12
N PHE A 723 9.88 -9.21 7.49
CA PHE A 723 8.50 -8.74 7.51
C PHE A 723 8.26 -7.75 8.65
N ARG A 724 7.56 -6.66 8.34
CA ARG A 724 7.28 -5.57 9.27
C ARG A 724 5.78 -5.27 9.30
N ARG A 725 5.17 -5.37 10.48
CA ARG A 725 3.76 -5.02 10.66
C ARG A 725 3.60 -3.58 11.13
N GLY A 726 3.25 -2.67 10.23
CA GLY A 726 2.80 -1.30 10.54
C GLY A 726 1.38 -1.06 10.05
N ALA A 727 0.95 0.21 10.03
CA ALA A 727 -0.33 0.62 9.43
C ALA A 727 -0.47 0.15 7.98
N THR A 728 0.63 0.29 7.26
CA THR A 728 0.90 -0.41 6.01
C THR A 728 2.05 -1.36 6.34
N PRO A 729 1.93 -2.66 6.09
CA PRO A 729 3.01 -3.60 6.27
C PRO A 729 3.90 -3.66 5.03
N TRP A 730 5.15 -4.00 5.24
CA TRP A 730 6.15 -4.08 4.19
C TRP A 730 7.19 -5.14 4.54
N ILE A 731 8.06 -5.42 3.57
CA ILE A 731 9.25 -6.24 3.77
C ILE A 731 10.46 -5.33 3.62
N ASP A 732 11.27 -5.22 4.67
CA ASP A 732 12.61 -4.65 4.55
C ASP A 732 13.47 -5.68 3.84
N VAL A 733 13.85 -5.38 2.60
CA VAL A 733 14.58 -6.31 1.75
C VAL A 733 16.02 -6.43 2.25
N GLU A 734 16.55 -7.65 2.24
CA GLU A 734 17.99 -7.93 2.36
C GLU A 734 18.57 -8.30 0.99
N THR A 735 17.92 -9.22 0.27
CA THR A 735 18.35 -9.60 -1.08
C THR A 735 17.18 -9.80 -2.03
N ILE A 736 17.41 -9.49 -3.31
CA ILE A 736 16.52 -9.80 -4.43
C ILE A 736 17.32 -10.68 -5.40
N GLY A 737 17.00 -11.96 -5.42
CA GLY A 737 17.53 -12.94 -6.37
C GLY A 737 16.66 -13.06 -7.62
N THR A 738 17.27 -13.37 -8.76
CA THR A 738 16.56 -13.83 -9.96
C THR A 738 16.87 -15.31 -10.19
N GLU A 739 16.01 -16.00 -10.96
CA GLU A 739 16.23 -17.40 -11.36
C GLU A 739 17.58 -17.61 -12.07
N ASN A 740 18.09 -16.57 -12.75
CA ASN A 740 19.38 -16.60 -13.45
C ASN A 740 20.60 -16.45 -12.52
N GLY A 741 20.42 -16.54 -11.20
CA GLY A 741 21.49 -16.46 -10.19
C GLY A 741 22.03 -15.05 -9.94
N LYS A 742 21.44 -14.01 -10.54
CA LYS A 742 21.78 -12.62 -10.22
C LYS A 742 21.13 -12.21 -8.90
N ILE A 743 21.92 -11.64 -7.99
CA ILE A 743 21.47 -11.20 -6.66
C ILE A 743 21.76 -9.70 -6.49
N VAL A 744 20.75 -8.95 -6.08
CA VAL A 744 20.85 -7.55 -5.67
C VAL A 744 20.73 -7.48 -4.16
N LYS A 745 21.72 -6.89 -3.47
CA LYS A 745 21.70 -6.76 -2.00
C LYS A 745 21.24 -5.37 -1.56
N ALA A 746 20.23 -5.35 -0.72
CA ALA A 746 19.76 -4.19 0.01
C ALA A 746 20.61 -4.04 1.29
N ASN A 747 21.75 -3.37 1.16
CA ASN A 747 22.66 -3.11 2.27
C ASN A 747 22.18 -1.93 3.14
N TYR A 748 20.90 -1.95 3.55
CA TYR A 748 20.27 -0.85 4.27
C TYR A 748 20.95 -0.53 5.61
N PRO A 749 21.37 -1.53 6.43
CA PRO A 749 22.08 -1.24 7.67
C PRO A 749 23.36 -0.42 7.43
N ILE A 750 24.10 -0.71 6.37
CA ILE A 750 25.34 -0.01 6.04
C ILE A 750 25.07 1.46 5.68
N TRP A 751 24.00 1.74 4.95
CA TRP A 751 23.63 3.13 4.65
C TRP A 751 23.33 3.93 5.93
N ILE A 752 22.56 3.33 6.84
CA ILE A 752 22.20 3.94 8.10
C ILE A 752 23.45 4.15 8.98
N THR A 753 24.41 3.22 9.02
CA THR A 753 25.66 3.42 9.77
C THR A 753 26.51 4.53 9.16
N ILE A 754 26.61 4.64 7.82
CA ILE A 754 27.30 5.75 7.16
C ILE A 754 26.69 7.09 7.58
N LEU A 755 25.35 7.19 7.61
CA LEU A 755 24.65 8.38 8.04
C LEU A 755 24.94 8.72 9.52
N ALA A 756 24.95 7.72 10.39
CA ALA A 756 25.29 7.89 11.80
C ALA A 756 26.74 8.36 12.01
N VAL A 757 27.70 7.78 11.28
CA VAL A 757 29.12 8.19 11.33
C VAL A 757 29.28 9.62 10.83
N ALA A 758 28.65 9.97 9.71
CA ALA A 758 28.69 11.34 9.17
C ALA A 758 28.14 12.37 10.17
N ALA A 759 27.02 12.05 10.84
CA ALA A 759 26.45 12.90 11.89
C ALA A 759 27.39 13.02 13.10
N ALA A 760 28.03 11.94 13.54
CA ALA A 760 28.99 11.98 14.63
C ALA A 760 30.23 12.82 14.29
N LEU A 761 30.80 12.65 13.10
CA LEU A 761 31.95 13.43 12.64
C LEU A 761 31.60 14.92 12.53
N TRP A 762 30.42 15.25 12.00
CA TRP A 762 29.96 16.64 11.95
C TRP A 762 29.73 17.21 13.35
N GLY A 763 29.15 16.43 14.26
CA GLY A 763 28.99 16.83 15.66
C GLY A 763 30.34 17.11 16.33
N ALA A 764 31.33 16.22 16.15
CA ALA A 764 32.67 16.41 16.67
C ALA A 764 33.36 17.66 16.09
N TYR A 765 33.20 17.89 14.79
CA TYR A 765 33.72 19.09 14.12
C TYR A 765 33.12 20.39 14.71
N GLN A 766 31.82 20.41 15.00
CA GLN A 766 31.15 21.54 15.63
C GLN A 766 31.67 21.81 17.05
N ILE A 767 32.02 20.76 17.80
CA ILE A 767 32.64 20.89 19.13
C ILE A 767 34.06 21.44 18.99
N TRP A 768 34.83 20.96 18.02
CA TRP A 768 36.20 21.40 17.79
C TRP A 768 36.31 22.90 17.43
N GLN A 769 35.26 23.48 16.83
CA GLN A 769 35.19 24.90 16.53
C GLN A 769 34.93 25.81 17.74
N LEU A 770 34.67 25.25 18.93
CA LEU A 770 34.44 26.08 20.12
C LEU A 770 35.75 26.80 20.48
N PRO A 771 35.72 28.12 20.69
CA PRO A 771 36.89 28.83 21.22
C PRO A 771 37.23 28.26 22.60
N ALA A 772 38.53 28.01 22.81
CA ALA A 772 39.08 27.41 24.03
C ALA A 772 38.87 28.26 25.28
#